data_AF-A0AAD1NHX0-F1
#
_entry.id   AF-A0AAD1NHX0-F1
#
_cell.length_a   1.000
_cell.length_b   1.000
_cell.length_c   1.000
_cell.angle_alpha   90.00
_cell.angle_beta   90.00
_cell.angle_gamma   90.00
#
_symmetry.space_group_name_H-M   'P 1'
#
loop_
_entity.id
_entity.type
_entity.pdbx_description
1 polymer ?
#
loop_
_entity_poly.entity_id
_entity_poly.type
_entity_poly.pdbx_seq_one_letter_code
_entity_poly.pdbx_strand_id
1 'polypeptide(L)'
;MTYIGATKTMSITYGTQSWTQDVSAFVGTNQAMSFSIAASTGANMNLQQLRNVEFTYTVAQGSVIANYVDDQGNTIAPSVTTSGDITTAYTTEQKNIPGYTYQSSNGAAQAGNYTVNDQTVNYVYTRNQGTIDVTYIDQTTGQVLTKKDLSDGTNDPANYTTGADIKSYTDKGYELVSDDYPSQGAVFTDTPQHYVVYLIQKSVVSSEQKQVNETIHYVYEDGTKAAEDYKATPLNFTRTVTTNQVTGEKIYGEWQAENGNSFAKVVSPVIKGETPDQAQIDEVMGVTADTTDIEKKVIYKRNQGTIDVTYIDETTGQVMTKKDLSGGTDDPSNYTTADDIKSYTDKGYELVSSDYPDGGTIFTDEAQHYTVKLKHGIINETDKKAVNQVIHYVYKDTGDKAAEDHTATLGFSRTISTDKVTKEKTYSDWAADNADSFSEVVSPVLKGYTADQLKVSEMTGITSDTADISVTVSYTRNQGTIDVTYIDETIGKVLSTKDLSGGTGDSSNYTTVDTIKSYTDKGYELVSSDYPEDGTKFADDPQHYVVRLKHGTVVETENKSVNEVIHYVYDNGDKAADNYKATIVFSRTITTDKVTGEKTNSDWTADNGGRFAAVLSPIIKDYIASQLKIDEMTGITVDTADIEKTVVYHKVPAGIIVPPVLPEKPSKPSDNQPKTPTAKAVKDNKTKDILPSTGDSQKSQIVLTLLGIMVVIASPLAILFKRKKQY
;
A
#
# COMPACT_ATOMS: atom_id res chain seq x y z
N MET A 1 -154.13 10.28 123.05
CA MET A 1 -154.12 8.81 123.27
C MET A 1 -153.38 8.19 122.11
N THR A 2 -152.55 7.20 122.37
CA THR A 2 -151.75 6.51 121.35
C THR A 2 -151.90 5.01 121.55
N TYR A 3 -152.06 4.27 120.46
CA TYR A 3 -152.05 2.81 120.46
C TYR A 3 -150.92 2.32 119.56
N ILE A 4 -150.05 1.45 120.07
CA ILE A 4 -148.94 0.87 119.30
C ILE A 4 -149.31 -0.56 118.90
N GLY A 5 -149.54 -0.78 117.60
CA GLY A 5 -150.05 -2.05 117.08
C GLY A 5 -149.10 -3.24 117.27
N ALA A 6 -147.79 -3.03 117.19
CA ALA A 6 -146.78 -4.09 117.36
C ALA A 6 -146.75 -4.65 118.79
N THR A 7 -146.93 -3.80 119.79
CA THR A 7 -146.87 -4.18 121.22
C THR A 7 -148.24 -4.27 121.88
N LYS A 8 -149.32 -3.95 121.14
CA LYS A 8 -150.72 -3.87 121.62
C LYS A 8 -150.91 -3.02 122.88
N THR A 9 -150.07 -2.02 123.05
CA THR A 9 -150.07 -1.17 124.25
C THR A 9 -150.82 0.11 123.98
N MET A 10 -151.70 0.49 124.91
CA MET A 10 -152.48 1.71 124.82
C MET A 10 -152.03 2.71 125.88
N SER A 11 -151.73 3.93 125.43
CA SER A 11 -151.28 5.03 126.28
C SER A 11 -152.25 6.22 126.21
N ILE A 12 -152.64 6.73 127.37
CA ILE A 12 -153.44 7.94 127.52
C ILE A 12 -152.63 8.96 128.31
N THR A 13 -152.51 10.16 127.76
CA THR A 13 -151.78 11.25 128.39
C THR A 13 -152.75 12.40 128.68
N TYR A 14 -152.75 12.90 129.91
CA TYR A 14 -153.54 14.04 130.38
C TYR A 14 -152.64 14.98 131.17
N GLY A 15 -152.41 16.19 130.64
CA GLY A 15 -151.35 17.07 131.14
C GLY A 15 -149.98 16.39 131.02
N THR A 16 -149.22 16.33 132.11
CA THR A 16 -147.92 15.64 132.18
C THR A 16 -148.02 14.18 132.61
N GLN A 17 -149.22 13.68 132.93
CA GLN A 17 -149.42 12.31 133.40
C GLN A 17 -149.71 11.41 132.20
N SER A 18 -149.01 10.29 132.09
CA SER A 18 -149.29 9.26 131.10
C SER A 18 -149.58 7.94 131.78
N TRP A 19 -150.73 7.34 131.44
CA TRP A 19 -151.05 5.97 131.79
C TRP A 19 -150.91 5.08 130.57
N THR A 20 -150.24 3.96 130.77
CA THR A 20 -150.04 2.95 129.74
C THR A 20 -150.56 1.62 130.26
N GLN A 21 -151.43 0.99 129.46
CA GLN A 21 -152.02 -0.31 129.75
C GLN A 21 -151.74 -1.23 128.57
N ASP A 22 -151.18 -2.41 128.85
CA ASP A 22 -151.23 -3.50 127.89
C ASP A 22 -152.68 -3.98 127.81
N VAL A 23 -153.27 -3.85 126.63
CA VAL A 23 -154.64 -4.24 126.35
C VAL A 23 -154.72 -5.52 125.52
N SER A 24 -153.58 -6.18 125.23
CA SER A 24 -153.48 -7.40 124.41
C SER A 24 -154.50 -8.48 124.75
N ALA A 25 -154.86 -8.63 126.03
CA ALA A 25 -155.87 -9.58 126.52
C ALA A 25 -157.33 -9.23 126.12
N PHE A 26 -157.61 -7.97 125.78
CA PHE A 26 -158.93 -7.47 125.39
C PHE A 26 -159.07 -7.30 123.86
N VAL A 27 -157.98 -7.45 123.10
CA VAL A 27 -157.95 -7.24 121.64
C VAL A 27 -157.63 -8.51 120.87
N GLY A 28 -158.65 -9.06 120.20
CA GLY A 28 -158.51 -10.11 119.19
C GLY A 28 -157.73 -9.63 117.95
N THR A 29 -157.36 -10.56 117.07
CA THR A 29 -156.72 -10.24 115.79
C THR A 29 -157.74 -9.65 114.80
N ASN A 30 -157.48 -8.44 114.30
CA ASN A 30 -158.22 -7.77 113.22
C ASN A 30 -159.74 -7.60 113.43
N GLN A 31 -160.19 -7.28 114.64
CA GLN A 31 -161.57 -6.82 114.85
C GLN A 31 -161.64 -5.30 114.93
N ALA A 32 -162.69 -4.72 114.34
CA ALA A 32 -163.01 -3.31 114.47
C ALA A 32 -163.25 -2.99 115.95
N MET A 33 -162.60 -1.95 116.43
CA MET A 33 -162.75 -1.48 117.81
C MET A 33 -163.42 -0.13 117.85
N SER A 34 -164.24 0.08 118.87
CA SER A 34 -164.66 1.42 119.28
C SER A 34 -164.00 1.74 120.62
N PHE A 35 -163.61 3.00 120.81
CA PHE A 35 -163.09 3.48 122.08
C PHE A 35 -163.93 4.68 122.52
N SER A 36 -164.41 4.66 123.76
CA SER A 36 -165.21 5.72 124.35
C SER A 36 -164.45 6.34 125.52
N ILE A 37 -164.34 7.66 125.52
CA ILE A 37 -163.72 8.42 126.60
C ILE A 37 -164.84 9.09 127.39
N ALA A 38 -164.93 8.77 128.68
CA ALA A 38 -165.84 9.40 129.62
C ALA A 38 -165.04 10.09 130.74
N ALA A 39 -165.41 11.32 131.09
CA ALA A 39 -164.81 12.08 132.18
C ALA A 39 -165.93 12.54 133.14
N SER A 40 -165.67 12.53 134.46
CA SER A 40 -166.57 12.99 135.52
C SER A 40 -165.92 14.14 136.28
N THR A 41 -166.69 15.17 136.63
CA THR A 41 -166.20 16.40 137.30
C THR A 41 -166.27 16.35 138.83
N GLY A 42 -166.74 15.27 139.44
CA GLY A 42 -167.10 15.30 140.87
C GLY A 42 -168.11 16.42 141.17
N ALA A 43 -168.18 16.90 142.42
CA ALA A 43 -169.27 17.77 142.95
C ALA A 43 -169.40 19.20 142.33
N ASN A 44 -168.70 19.53 141.24
CA ASN A 44 -168.72 20.87 140.63
C ASN A 44 -169.61 20.92 139.38
N MET A 45 -170.57 21.85 139.34
CA MET A 45 -171.55 22.06 138.25
C MET A 45 -171.03 22.91 137.08
N ASN A 46 -169.72 22.92 136.79
CA ASN A 46 -169.15 23.70 135.68
C ASN A 46 -169.18 22.91 134.36
N LEU A 47 -169.82 23.46 133.31
CA LEU A 47 -169.86 22.88 131.96
C LEU A 47 -168.51 23.05 131.23
N GLN A 48 -167.76 21.97 131.00
CA GLN A 48 -166.65 21.88 130.03
C GLN A 48 -166.94 20.81 128.97
N GLN A 49 -166.61 21.06 127.70
CA GLN A 49 -166.67 20.08 126.60
C GLN A 49 -165.30 19.91 125.93
N LEU A 50 -164.96 18.65 125.64
CA LEU A 50 -163.71 18.18 125.02
C LEU A 50 -163.79 18.24 123.48
N ARG A 51 -162.69 18.65 122.83
CA ARG A 51 -162.50 18.59 121.37
C ARG A 51 -161.37 17.61 121.03
N ASN A 52 -161.63 16.73 120.06
CA ASN A 52 -160.60 15.84 119.50
C ASN A 52 -159.75 16.60 118.48
N VAL A 53 -158.42 16.50 118.54
CA VAL A 53 -157.49 17.35 117.77
C VAL A 53 -156.81 16.60 116.62
N GLU A 54 -156.45 15.31 116.74
CA GLU A 54 -155.72 14.58 115.68
C GLU A 54 -155.73 13.03 115.84
N PHE A 55 -155.51 12.27 114.74
CA PHE A 55 -155.34 10.79 114.67
C PHE A 55 -154.50 10.35 113.42
N THR A 56 -153.49 9.44 113.54
CA THR A 56 -152.52 9.03 112.44
C THR A 56 -152.07 7.53 112.43
N TYR A 57 -151.57 6.98 111.28
CA TYR A 57 -150.96 5.61 111.07
C TYR A 57 -149.93 5.49 109.88
N THR A 58 -149.11 4.40 109.74
CA THR A 58 -147.98 4.21 108.74
C THR A 58 -147.87 2.80 108.05
N VAL A 59 -147.21 2.65 106.87
CA VAL A 59 -147.08 1.44 105.95
C VAL A 59 -145.58 1.05 105.58
N ALA A 60 -145.25 -0.12 104.96
CA ALA A 60 -143.87 -0.70 104.73
C ALA A 60 -143.36 -0.88 103.24
N GLN A 61 -142.01 -0.97 102.97
CA GLN A 61 -141.31 -0.95 101.62
C GLN A 61 -140.25 -2.08 101.32
N GLY A 62 -139.78 -2.26 100.04
CA GLY A 62 -138.70 -3.18 99.55
C GLY A 62 -137.86 -2.72 98.31
N SER A 63 -136.78 -3.43 97.88
CA SER A 63 -135.80 -2.98 96.81
C SER A 63 -135.40 -4.00 95.71
N VAL A 64 -134.88 -3.51 94.55
CA VAL A 64 -134.35 -4.30 93.41
C VAL A 64 -133.01 -3.76 92.86
N ILE A 65 -132.03 -4.63 92.58
CA ILE A 65 -130.68 -4.32 92.05
C ILE A 65 -130.49 -4.94 90.65
N ALA A 66 -130.07 -4.15 89.66
CA ALA A 66 -129.65 -4.58 88.33
C ALA A 66 -128.12 -4.55 88.18
N ASN A 67 -127.48 -5.69 87.95
CA ASN A 67 -126.03 -5.81 87.70
C ASN A 67 -125.73 -6.05 86.21
N TYR A 68 -124.56 -5.64 85.74
CA TYR A 68 -124.07 -5.86 84.37
C TYR A 68 -122.75 -6.60 84.42
N VAL A 69 -122.77 -7.88 84.05
CA VAL A 69 -121.64 -8.79 84.20
C VAL A 69 -121.25 -9.46 82.90
N ASP A 70 -120.01 -9.90 82.79
CA ASP A 70 -119.60 -10.80 81.71
C ASP A 70 -120.08 -12.24 81.97
N ASP A 71 -119.80 -13.12 81.01
CA ASP A 71 -120.08 -14.56 81.09
C ASP A 71 -119.33 -15.28 82.23
N GLN A 72 -118.35 -14.63 82.85
CA GLN A 72 -117.61 -15.10 84.03
C GLN A 72 -118.15 -14.52 85.34
N GLY A 73 -119.13 -13.60 85.28
CA GLY A 73 -119.73 -12.95 86.44
C GLY A 73 -118.98 -11.70 86.94
N ASN A 74 -117.95 -11.24 86.22
CA ASN A 74 -117.24 -10.01 86.56
C ASN A 74 -118.09 -8.79 86.21
N THR A 75 -118.07 -7.77 87.06
CA THR A 75 -118.80 -6.52 86.77
C THR A 75 -118.11 -5.74 85.65
N ILE A 76 -118.82 -5.55 84.54
CA ILE A 76 -118.32 -4.84 83.34
C ILE A 76 -118.97 -3.46 83.16
N ALA A 77 -120.03 -3.16 83.92
CA ALA A 77 -120.56 -1.81 84.07
C ALA A 77 -121.22 -1.63 85.46
N PRO A 78 -121.32 -0.40 86.00
CA PRO A 78 -121.89 -0.15 87.32
C PRO A 78 -123.36 -0.59 87.46
N SER A 79 -123.69 -1.22 88.60
CA SER A 79 -125.05 -1.68 88.96
C SER A 79 -126.02 -0.53 89.28
N VAL A 80 -127.33 -0.79 89.21
CA VAL A 80 -128.41 0.19 89.45
C VAL A 80 -129.41 -0.37 90.46
N THR A 81 -129.80 0.39 91.49
CA THR A 81 -130.73 -0.04 92.55
C THR A 81 -131.98 0.85 92.63
N THR A 82 -133.16 0.26 92.85
CA THR A 82 -134.45 0.96 93.02
C THR A 82 -135.24 0.44 94.23
N SER A 83 -136.12 1.25 94.84
CA SER A 83 -136.93 0.89 96.03
C SER A 83 -138.37 1.40 95.92
N GLY A 84 -139.34 0.70 96.51
CA GLY A 84 -140.75 1.10 96.52
C GLY A 84 -141.62 0.37 97.55
N ASP A 85 -142.88 0.82 97.69
CA ASP A 85 -143.86 0.21 98.59
C ASP A 85 -144.12 -1.25 98.21
N ILE A 86 -144.24 -2.15 99.19
CA ILE A 86 -144.48 -3.56 98.92
C ILE A 86 -145.77 -3.69 98.10
N THR A 87 -145.76 -4.55 97.07
CA THR A 87 -146.81 -4.75 96.06
C THR A 87 -146.90 -3.72 94.91
N THR A 88 -146.10 -2.64 94.92
CA THR A 88 -145.98 -1.75 93.75
C THR A 88 -144.96 -2.27 92.74
N ALA A 89 -145.09 -1.87 91.47
CA ALA A 89 -144.29 -2.42 90.36
C ALA A 89 -142.90 -1.77 90.20
N TYR A 90 -141.92 -2.55 89.69
CA TYR A 90 -140.57 -2.11 89.29
C TYR A 90 -140.22 -2.61 87.88
N THR A 91 -139.25 -1.94 87.23
CA THR A 91 -138.63 -2.37 85.97
C THR A 91 -137.13 -2.06 85.95
N THR A 92 -136.33 -2.89 85.27
CA THR A 92 -134.89 -2.68 85.01
C THR A 92 -134.58 -2.82 83.52
N GLU A 93 -133.48 -2.22 83.04
CA GLU A 93 -133.09 -2.24 81.62
C GLU A 93 -131.62 -2.68 81.40
N GLN A 94 -131.38 -3.35 80.27
CA GLN A 94 -130.03 -3.67 79.79
C GLN A 94 -129.30 -2.41 79.29
N LYS A 95 -127.96 -2.41 79.36
CA LYS A 95 -127.09 -1.35 78.79
C LYS A 95 -126.45 -1.79 77.48
N ASN A 96 -126.07 -0.84 76.63
CA ASN A 96 -125.09 -1.07 75.57
C ASN A 96 -123.69 -0.83 76.15
N ILE A 97 -122.81 -1.83 76.12
CA ILE A 97 -121.47 -1.77 76.72
C ILE A 97 -120.43 -1.92 75.60
N PRO A 98 -119.60 -0.90 75.28
CA PRO A 98 -118.58 -1.00 74.24
C PRO A 98 -117.65 -2.20 74.44
N GLY A 99 -117.34 -2.94 73.38
CA GLY A 99 -116.54 -4.18 73.43
C GLY A 99 -117.27 -5.41 73.99
N TYR A 100 -118.56 -5.29 74.33
CA TYR A 100 -119.38 -6.38 74.87
C TYR A 100 -120.75 -6.46 74.20
N THR A 101 -121.13 -7.65 73.76
CA THR A 101 -122.46 -7.92 73.19
C THR A 101 -123.37 -8.51 74.27
N TYR A 102 -124.56 -7.94 74.45
CA TYR A 102 -125.53 -8.49 75.40
C TYR A 102 -125.94 -9.90 74.99
N GLN A 103 -125.95 -10.81 75.96
CA GLN A 103 -126.26 -12.22 75.72
C GLN A 103 -127.58 -12.63 76.37
N SER A 104 -127.74 -12.42 77.68
CA SER A 104 -128.92 -12.88 78.42
C SER A 104 -129.09 -12.16 79.76
N SER A 105 -130.23 -12.36 80.44
CA SER A 105 -130.43 -11.90 81.81
C SER A 105 -130.82 -13.04 82.73
N ASN A 106 -130.34 -13.06 83.97
CA ASN A 106 -130.69 -14.06 84.99
C ASN A 106 -131.03 -13.42 86.35
N GLY A 107 -131.57 -14.22 87.29
CA GLY A 107 -132.01 -13.75 88.60
C GLY A 107 -133.51 -13.45 88.65
N ALA A 108 -133.88 -12.33 89.28
CA ALA A 108 -135.24 -11.82 89.30
C ALA A 108 -135.71 -11.39 87.90
N ALA A 109 -137.03 -11.34 87.69
CA ALA A 109 -137.59 -10.83 86.45
C ALA A 109 -137.23 -9.35 86.26
N GLN A 110 -136.99 -8.94 85.01
CA GLN A 110 -136.66 -7.56 84.66
C GLN A 110 -137.82 -6.58 84.94
N ALA A 111 -139.04 -7.10 85.19
CA ALA A 111 -140.19 -6.36 85.67
C ALA A 111 -140.98 -7.22 86.66
N GLY A 112 -141.48 -6.62 87.74
CA GLY A 112 -142.22 -7.33 88.81
C GLY A 112 -142.76 -6.36 89.85
N ASN A 113 -143.18 -6.86 91.01
CA ASN A 113 -143.57 -6.03 92.15
C ASN A 113 -142.52 -6.11 93.26
N TYR A 114 -142.29 -5.00 93.96
CA TYR A 114 -141.41 -4.96 95.14
C TYR A 114 -141.92 -5.94 96.21
N THR A 115 -141.03 -6.82 96.64
CA THR A 115 -141.29 -7.77 97.73
C THR A 115 -140.58 -7.34 99.01
N VAL A 116 -140.85 -8.03 100.12
CA VAL A 116 -140.17 -7.77 101.40
C VAL A 116 -138.66 -8.07 101.35
N ASN A 117 -138.22 -8.92 100.42
CA ASN A 117 -136.81 -9.26 100.23
C ASN A 117 -136.25 -8.55 98.98
N ASP A 118 -134.97 -8.17 99.03
CA ASP A 118 -134.29 -7.58 97.89
C ASP A 118 -134.23 -8.55 96.70
N GLN A 119 -134.46 -8.03 95.50
CA GLN A 119 -134.44 -8.80 94.25
C GLN A 119 -133.26 -8.37 93.39
N THR A 120 -132.58 -9.32 92.72
CA THR A 120 -131.40 -9.02 91.89
C THR A 120 -131.60 -9.52 90.46
N VAL A 121 -131.42 -8.63 89.47
CA VAL A 121 -131.42 -8.92 88.03
C VAL A 121 -129.99 -8.78 87.51
N ASN A 122 -129.41 -9.79 86.86
CA ASN A 122 -128.11 -9.65 86.22
C ASN A 122 -128.28 -9.68 84.69
N TYR A 123 -127.73 -8.69 83.99
CA TYR A 123 -127.55 -8.68 82.54
C TYR A 123 -126.15 -9.19 82.21
N VAL A 124 -126.07 -10.30 81.47
CA VAL A 124 -124.84 -11.03 81.11
C VAL A 124 -124.44 -10.73 79.67
N TYR A 125 -123.16 -10.43 79.45
CA TYR A 125 -122.60 -10.05 78.15
C TYR A 125 -121.40 -10.92 77.74
N THR A 126 -121.17 -11.06 76.43
CA THR A 126 -119.98 -11.70 75.86
C THR A 126 -119.01 -10.64 75.33
N ARG A 127 -117.70 -10.78 75.58
CA ARG A 127 -116.68 -9.87 75.04
C ARG A 127 -116.50 -10.06 73.52
N ASN A 128 -116.45 -8.96 72.76
CA ASN A 128 -116.25 -8.96 71.32
C ASN A 128 -114.79 -9.32 70.95
N GLN A 129 -114.61 -9.91 69.77
CA GLN A 129 -113.30 -10.23 69.18
C GLN A 129 -112.93 -9.21 68.09
N GLY A 130 -111.69 -8.73 68.08
CA GLY A 130 -111.15 -7.87 67.04
C GLY A 130 -110.12 -8.61 66.18
N THR A 131 -109.94 -8.18 64.92
CA THR A 131 -108.97 -8.76 63.99
C THR A 131 -108.06 -7.69 63.38
N ILE A 132 -106.80 -8.06 63.15
CA ILE A 132 -105.79 -7.24 62.48
C ILE A 132 -105.11 -8.09 61.43
N ASP A 133 -104.90 -7.56 60.23
CA ASP A 133 -104.02 -8.20 59.25
C ASP A 133 -102.90 -7.27 58.77
N VAL A 134 -101.68 -7.82 58.70
CA VAL A 134 -100.47 -7.12 58.25
C VAL A 134 -99.96 -7.78 56.97
N THR A 135 -99.88 -7.03 55.88
CA THR A 135 -99.49 -7.54 54.56
C THR A 135 -98.13 -6.97 54.14
N TYR A 136 -97.18 -7.84 53.82
CA TYR A 136 -95.87 -7.47 53.28
C TYR A 136 -95.91 -7.55 51.76
N ILE A 137 -95.53 -6.49 51.06
CA ILE A 137 -95.57 -6.38 49.61
C ILE A 137 -94.18 -6.10 49.06
N ASP A 138 -93.78 -6.85 48.04
CA ASP A 138 -92.63 -6.53 47.19
C ASP A 138 -93.05 -5.47 46.18
N GLN A 139 -92.54 -4.26 46.34
CA GLN A 139 -92.82 -3.13 45.46
C GLN A 139 -92.17 -3.27 44.08
N THR A 140 -91.09 -4.06 43.94
CA THR A 140 -90.46 -4.32 42.63
C THR A 140 -91.39 -5.14 41.73
N THR A 141 -92.09 -6.13 42.29
CA THR A 141 -92.93 -7.07 41.53
C THR A 141 -94.43 -6.86 41.72
N GLY A 142 -94.84 -6.12 42.74
CA GLY A 142 -96.23 -5.96 43.19
C GLY A 142 -96.79 -7.19 43.93
N GLN A 143 -95.97 -8.20 44.22
CA GLN A 143 -96.43 -9.44 44.86
C GLN A 143 -96.56 -9.31 46.38
N VAL A 144 -97.57 -9.95 46.94
CA VAL A 144 -97.66 -10.16 48.40
C VAL A 144 -96.60 -11.19 48.80
N LEU A 145 -95.64 -10.76 49.63
CA LEU A 145 -94.59 -11.60 50.17
C LEU A 145 -95.14 -12.53 51.25
N THR A 146 -95.87 -11.97 52.21
CA THR A 146 -96.51 -12.71 53.31
C THR A 146 -97.63 -11.86 53.90
N LYS A 147 -98.66 -12.51 54.45
CA LYS A 147 -99.73 -11.89 55.22
C LYS A 147 -99.80 -12.52 56.61
N LYS A 148 -99.96 -11.68 57.63
CA LYS A 148 -100.06 -12.07 59.03
C LYS A 148 -101.41 -11.66 59.60
N ASP A 149 -102.24 -12.65 59.93
CA ASP A 149 -103.53 -12.44 60.58
C ASP A 149 -103.40 -12.59 62.10
N LEU A 150 -104.00 -11.66 62.85
CA LEU A 150 -104.01 -11.60 64.31
C LEU A 150 -105.46 -11.45 64.80
N SER A 151 -105.81 -12.10 65.91
CA SER A 151 -107.15 -11.99 66.52
C SER A 151 -107.04 -12.14 68.03
N ASP A 152 -107.72 -11.25 68.77
CA ASP A 152 -107.86 -11.32 70.23
C ASP A 152 -109.07 -10.51 70.72
N GLY A 153 -109.31 -10.50 72.03
CA GLY A 153 -110.35 -9.71 72.67
C GLY A 153 -110.22 -8.22 72.38
N THR A 154 -111.34 -7.54 72.18
CA THR A 154 -111.35 -6.08 71.99
C THR A 154 -110.73 -5.35 73.18
N ASN A 155 -109.92 -4.34 72.89
CA ASN A 155 -109.03 -3.60 73.80
C ASN A 155 -107.75 -4.34 74.26
N ASP A 156 -107.51 -5.57 73.82
CA ASP A 156 -106.23 -6.24 74.09
C ASP A 156 -105.13 -5.72 73.14
N PRO A 157 -103.88 -5.56 73.60
CA PRO A 157 -102.77 -5.15 72.73
C PRO A 157 -102.35 -6.30 71.82
N ALA A 158 -102.14 -6.00 70.53
CA ALA A 158 -101.56 -6.94 69.59
C ALA A 158 -100.09 -7.17 69.93
N ASN A 159 -99.74 -8.38 70.38
CA ASN A 159 -98.36 -8.77 70.66
C ASN A 159 -97.59 -9.10 69.37
N TYR A 160 -97.48 -8.12 68.48
CA TYR A 160 -96.83 -8.22 67.18
C TYR A 160 -96.10 -6.93 66.82
N THR A 161 -94.94 -7.06 66.18
CA THR A 161 -94.17 -5.95 65.61
C THR A 161 -93.61 -6.37 64.26
N THR A 162 -93.54 -5.46 63.31
CA THR A 162 -93.03 -5.71 61.95
C THR A 162 -91.51 -5.88 61.86
N GLY A 163 -90.76 -5.38 62.86
CA GLY A 163 -89.30 -5.27 62.78
C GLY A 163 -88.54 -6.59 62.52
N ALA A 164 -88.99 -7.71 63.08
CA ALA A 164 -88.35 -9.01 62.87
C ALA A 164 -88.55 -9.53 61.43
N ASP A 165 -89.77 -9.37 60.91
CA ASP A 165 -90.12 -9.79 59.54
C ASP A 165 -89.42 -8.88 58.52
N ILE A 166 -89.44 -7.56 58.73
CA ILE A 166 -88.67 -6.58 57.93
C ILE A 166 -87.19 -6.98 57.90
N LYS A 167 -86.59 -7.29 59.06
CA LYS A 167 -85.19 -7.71 59.12
C LYS A 167 -84.95 -8.98 58.30
N SER A 168 -85.82 -9.99 58.40
CA SER A 168 -85.72 -11.22 57.60
C SER A 168 -85.71 -10.93 56.10
N TYR A 169 -86.52 -9.98 55.63
CA TYR A 169 -86.51 -9.56 54.23
C TYR A 169 -85.25 -8.76 53.88
N THR A 170 -84.77 -7.87 54.75
CA THR A 170 -83.50 -7.16 54.48
C THR A 170 -82.29 -8.07 54.40
N ASP A 171 -82.25 -9.13 55.22
CA ASP A 171 -81.20 -10.16 55.15
C ASP A 171 -81.30 -10.98 53.84
N LYS A 172 -82.49 -11.05 53.23
CA LYS A 172 -82.74 -11.69 51.92
C LYS A 172 -82.55 -10.74 50.72
N GLY A 173 -82.02 -9.54 50.95
CA GLY A 173 -81.72 -8.58 49.87
C GLY A 173 -82.84 -7.59 49.55
N TYR A 174 -83.86 -7.46 50.39
CA TYR A 174 -84.84 -6.38 50.28
C TYR A 174 -84.38 -5.12 51.04
N GLU A 175 -85.01 -3.99 50.76
CA GLU A 175 -84.85 -2.73 51.47
C GLU A 175 -86.24 -2.22 51.87
N LEU A 176 -86.39 -1.71 53.10
CA LEU A 176 -87.66 -1.18 53.57
C LEU A 176 -87.99 0.11 52.82
N VAL A 177 -89.17 0.17 52.21
CA VAL A 177 -89.69 1.39 51.61
C VAL A 177 -90.64 2.11 52.56
N SER A 178 -91.61 1.39 53.14
CA SER A 178 -92.53 1.95 54.12
C SER A 178 -93.15 0.88 55.02
N ASP A 179 -93.53 1.27 56.23
CA ASP A 179 -94.23 0.46 57.22
C ASP A 179 -95.33 1.32 57.86
N ASP A 180 -96.60 0.98 57.60
CA ASP A 180 -97.74 1.69 58.18
C ASP A 180 -98.26 1.06 59.49
N TYR A 181 -97.60 0.00 59.98
CA TYR A 181 -97.95 -0.61 61.26
C TYR A 181 -97.62 0.34 62.42
N PRO A 182 -98.50 0.51 63.41
CA PRO A 182 -98.29 1.47 64.48
C PRO A 182 -97.04 1.16 65.30
N SER A 183 -96.12 2.12 65.42
CA SER A 183 -94.83 1.96 66.11
C SER A 183 -94.93 1.63 67.61
N GLN A 184 -96.06 1.97 68.25
CA GLN A 184 -96.35 1.66 69.66
C GLN A 184 -97.10 0.32 69.84
N GLY A 185 -97.33 -0.42 68.75
CA GLY A 185 -98.21 -1.58 68.69
C GLY A 185 -99.66 -1.18 68.41
N ALA A 186 -100.42 -2.11 67.83
CA ALA A 186 -101.85 -1.94 67.59
C ALA A 186 -102.68 -2.52 68.75
N VAL A 187 -103.91 -2.06 68.91
CA VAL A 187 -104.88 -2.59 69.89
C VAL A 187 -106.10 -3.10 69.12
N PHE A 188 -106.65 -4.25 69.50
CA PHE A 188 -107.82 -4.83 68.83
C PHE A 188 -109.07 -3.98 69.05
N THR A 189 -109.77 -3.66 67.97
CA THR A 189 -111.03 -2.89 67.98
C THR A 189 -112.17 -3.71 67.43
N ASP A 190 -113.42 -3.25 67.63
CA ASP A 190 -114.62 -3.87 67.05
C ASP A 190 -114.62 -3.83 65.50
N THR A 191 -113.82 -2.96 64.89
CA THR A 191 -113.59 -2.91 63.44
C THR A 191 -112.29 -3.63 63.06
N PRO A 192 -112.29 -4.49 62.02
CA PRO A 192 -111.05 -5.05 61.47
C PRO A 192 -110.07 -3.97 61.03
N GLN A 193 -108.78 -4.16 61.32
CA GLN A 193 -107.71 -3.24 60.92
C GLN A 193 -106.77 -3.90 59.92
N HIS A 194 -106.23 -3.11 59.00
CA HIS A 194 -105.32 -3.56 57.96
C HIS A 194 -104.10 -2.64 57.89
N TYR A 195 -102.92 -3.25 57.84
CA TYR A 195 -101.63 -2.58 57.74
C TYR A 195 -100.79 -3.21 56.61
N VAL A 196 -100.02 -2.42 55.88
CA VAL A 196 -99.16 -2.78 54.76
C VAL A 196 -97.71 -2.33 54.98
N VAL A 197 -96.79 -3.27 54.76
CA VAL A 197 -95.34 -3.01 54.72
C VAL A 197 -94.85 -3.18 53.28
N TYR A 198 -94.26 -2.12 52.71
CA TYR A 198 -93.64 -2.17 51.38
C TYR A 198 -92.13 -2.35 51.48
N LEU A 199 -91.62 -3.36 50.79
CA LEU A 199 -90.21 -3.70 50.65
C LEU A 199 -89.85 -3.66 49.16
N ILE A 200 -88.63 -3.22 48.81
CA ILE A 200 -88.15 -3.22 47.42
C ILE A 200 -86.92 -4.12 47.30
N GLN A 201 -86.77 -4.81 46.18
CA GLN A 201 -85.58 -5.63 45.93
C GLN A 201 -84.35 -4.73 45.74
N LYS A 202 -83.32 -4.90 46.57
CA LYS A 202 -82.09 -4.10 46.51
C LYS A 202 -81.21 -4.56 45.35
N SER A 203 -80.67 -3.61 44.59
CA SER A 203 -79.67 -3.87 43.55
C SER A 203 -78.32 -3.30 43.94
N VAL A 204 -77.23 -4.00 43.61
CA VAL A 204 -75.86 -3.55 43.81
C VAL A 204 -75.16 -3.47 42.46
N VAL A 205 -74.41 -2.38 42.24
CA VAL A 205 -73.60 -2.19 41.04
C VAL A 205 -72.15 -2.53 41.35
N SER A 206 -71.55 -3.39 40.54
CA SER A 206 -70.11 -3.66 40.52
C SER A 206 -69.56 -3.43 39.10
N SER A 207 -68.24 -3.53 38.94
CA SER A 207 -67.57 -3.43 37.65
C SER A 207 -66.80 -4.73 37.33
N GLU A 208 -66.78 -5.10 36.06
CA GLU A 208 -65.92 -6.16 35.51
C GLU A 208 -64.88 -5.51 34.58
N GLN A 209 -63.67 -6.06 34.55
CA GLN A 209 -62.59 -5.58 33.69
C GLN A 209 -62.06 -6.71 32.82
N LYS A 210 -61.68 -6.38 31.58
CA LYS A 210 -60.94 -7.24 30.64
C LYS A 210 -59.80 -6.44 30.03
N GLN A 211 -58.78 -7.16 29.60
CA GLN A 211 -57.60 -6.59 28.96
C GLN A 211 -57.28 -7.40 27.71
N VAL A 212 -56.87 -6.70 26.65
CA VAL A 212 -56.35 -7.29 25.42
C VAL A 212 -54.91 -6.82 25.23
N ASN A 213 -54.02 -7.75 24.92
CA ASN A 213 -52.59 -7.50 24.70
C ASN A 213 -52.21 -7.64 23.22
N GLU A 214 -51.16 -6.95 22.80
CA GLU A 214 -50.48 -7.19 21.53
C GLU A 214 -48.99 -7.46 21.79
N THR A 215 -48.50 -8.57 21.23
CA THR A 215 -47.08 -8.93 21.21
C THR A 215 -46.62 -9.14 19.78
N ILE A 216 -45.43 -8.61 19.44
CA ILE A 216 -44.78 -8.83 18.14
C ILE A 216 -43.45 -9.53 18.40
N HIS A 217 -43.32 -10.74 17.87
CA HIS A 217 -42.11 -11.55 17.93
C HIS A 217 -41.19 -11.29 16.73
N TYR A 218 -39.93 -10.94 17.00
CA TYR A 218 -38.91 -10.76 15.97
C TYR A 218 -37.96 -11.96 15.97
N VAL A 219 -37.98 -12.75 14.89
CA VAL A 219 -37.17 -13.97 14.79
C VAL A 219 -36.40 -14.05 13.48
N TYR A 220 -35.35 -14.86 13.43
CA TYR A 220 -34.69 -15.25 12.19
C TYR A 220 -35.46 -16.38 11.48
N GLU A 221 -35.09 -16.70 10.24
CA GLU A 221 -35.68 -17.81 9.46
C GLU A 221 -35.62 -19.18 10.17
N ASP A 222 -34.60 -19.41 11.01
CA ASP A 222 -34.45 -20.63 11.82
C ASP A 222 -35.34 -20.67 13.07
N GLY A 223 -36.10 -19.59 13.32
CA GLY A 223 -37.00 -19.44 14.45
C GLY A 223 -36.34 -18.95 15.75
N THR A 224 -35.03 -18.71 15.76
CA THR A 224 -34.33 -18.11 16.91
C THR A 224 -34.64 -16.61 17.02
N LYS A 225 -34.47 -16.07 18.22
CA LYS A 225 -34.82 -14.68 18.53
C LYS A 225 -33.88 -13.70 17.82
N ALA A 226 -34.43 -12.79 17.01
CA ALA A 226 -33.67 -11.78 16.28
C ALA A 226 -33.58 -10.44 17.03
N ALA A 227 -34.67 -10.03 17.69
CA ALA A 227 -34.71 -8.86 18.56
C ALA A 227 -35.65 -9.11 19.75
N GLU A 228 -35.66 -8.19 20.72
CA GLU A 228 -36.60 -8.24 21.85
C GLU A 228 -38.04 -8.06 21.38
N ASP A 229 -38.95 -8.89 21.91
CA ASP A 229 -40.37 -8.82 21.56
C ASP A 229 -40.94 -7.44 21.90
N TYR A 230 -41.72 -6.87 20.98
CA TYR A 230 -42.48 -5.66 21.27
C TYR A 230 -43.76 -6.04 22.02
N LYS A 231 -44.03 -5.39 23.15
CA LYS A 231 -45.26 -5.55 23.93
C LYS A 231 -45.97 -4.21 23.99
N ALA A 232 -47.14 -4.11 23.38
CA ALA A 232 -47.91 -2.88 23.38
C ALA A 232 -48.44 -2.54 24.79
N THR A 233 -48.80 -1.27 24.99
CA THR A 233 -49.59 -0.91 26.18
C THR A 233 -50.96 -1.59 26.05
N PRO A 234 -51.40 -2.41 27.02
CA PRO A 234 -52.62 -3.17 26.89
C PRO A 234 -53.87 -2.29 26.81
N LEU A 235 -54.87 -2.73 26.04
CA LEU A 235 -56.17 -2.06 25.98
C LEU A 235 -57.10 -2.63 27.05
N ASN A 236 -57.62 -1.74 27.91
CA ASN A 236 -58.47 -2.09 29.04
C ASN A 236 -59.92 -1.76 28.72
N PHE A 237 -60.81 -2.68 29.08
CA PHE A 237 -62.24 -2.55 28.90
C PHE A 237 -62.93 -2.77 30.24
N THR A 238 -63.93 -1.94 30.52
CA THR A 238 -64.75 -2.07 31.72
C THR A 238 -66.24 -2.05 31.40
N ARG A 239 -67.01 -2.83 32.15
CA ARG A 239 -68.47 -2.80 32.09
C ARG A 239 -69.08 -2.85 33.48
N THR A 240 -70.26 -2.25 33.63
CA THR A 240 -71.04 -2.32 34.86
C THR A 240 -71.82 -3.63 34.93
N VAL A 241 -71.91 -4.21 36.13
CA VAL A 241 -72.74 -5.39 36.42
C VAL A 241 -73.71 -5.01 37.53
N THR A 242 -74.99 -4.97 37.20
CA THR A 242 -76.05 -4.74 38.20
C THR A 242 -76.59 -6.07 38.66
N THR A 243 -76.47 -6.36 39.96
CA THR A 243 -76.94 -7.62 40.56
C THR A 243 -78.11 -7.35 41.49
N ASN A 244 -79.25 -7.98 41.20
CA ASN A 244 -80.38 -8.02 42.10
C ASN A 244 -80.05 -8.92 43.30
N GLN A 245 -80.10 -8.39 44.51
CA GLN A 245 -79.69 -9.10 45.73
C GLN A 245 -80.71 -10.17 46.18
N VAL A 246 -81.94 -10.14 45.66
CA VAL A 246 -82.98 -11.12 45.97
C VAL A 246 -82.93 -12.30 45.01
N THR A 247 -82.86 -12.04 43.69
CA THR A 247 -82.90 -13.10 42.66
C THR A 247 -81.52 -13.61 42.25
N GLY A 248 -80.46 -12.84 42.51
CA GLY A 248 -79.12 -13.09 41.99
C GLY A 248 -78.97 -12.80 40.49
N GLU A 249 -80.03 -12.30 39.84
CA GLU A 249 -80.01 -11.94 38.42
C GLU A 249 -79.02 -10.81 38.15
N LYS A 250 -78.23 -10.97 37.09
CA LYS A 250 -77.20 -10.01 36.66
C LYS A 250 -77.57 -9.40 35.33
N ILE A 251 -77.57 -8.08 35.29
CA ILE A 251 -77.69 -7.29 34.06
C ILE A 251 -76.32 -6.69 33.77
N TYR A 252 -75.75 -7.04 32.62
CA TYR A 252 -74.45 -6.55 32.17
C TYR A 252 -74.65 -5.32 31.29
N GLY A 253 -73.93 -4.25 31.58
CA GLY A 253 -73.81 -3.08 30.70
C GLY A 253 -72.88 -3.36 29.52
N GLU A 254 -72.87 -2.41 28.58
CA GLU A 254 -71.95 -2.44 27.45
C GLU A 254 -70.49 -2.23 27.90
N TRP A 255 -69.56 -2.91 27.22
CA TRP A 255 -68.13 -2.67 27.42
C TRP A 255 -67.74 -1.27 26.98
N GLN A 256 -67.00 -0.56 27.83
CA GLN A 256 -66.41 0.74 27.56
C GLN A 256 -64.89 0.59 27.50
N ALA A 257 -64.26 1.17 26.47
CA ALA A 257 -62.81 1.19 26.34
C ALA A 257 -62.23 2.32 27.21
N GLU A 258 -61.26 2.00 28.07
CA GLU A 258 -60.66 2.98 28.99
C GLU A 258 -59.54 3.80 28.34
N ASN A 259 -58.76 3.17 27.47
CA ASN A 259 -57.57 3.75 26.85
C ASN A 259 -57.50 3.55 25.33
N GLY A 260 -58.67 3.49 24.68
CA GLY A 260 -58.82 3.37 23.23
C GLY A 260 -59.08 1.95 22.75
N ASN A 261 -59.21 1.79 21.43
CA ASN A 261 -59.59 0.53 20.78
C ASN A 261 -58.69 0.18 19.58
N SER A 262 -57.46 0.73 19.55
CA SER A 262 -56.47 0.40 18.54
C SER A 262 -55.06 0.27 19.12
N PHE A 263 -54.27 -0.62 18.53
CA PHE A 263 -52.83 -0.70 18.73
C PHE A 263 -52.13 0.04 17.59
N ALA A 264 -51.29 1.01 17.94
CA ALA A 264 -50.57 1.83 16.96
C ALA A 264 -49.62 0.98 16.11
N LYS A 265 -49.34 1.44 14.89
CA LYS A 265 -48.34 0.80 14.02
C LYS A 265 -46.96 0.70 14.70
N VAL A 266 -46.22 -0.37 14.40
CA VAL A 266 -44.91 -0.64 14.99
C VAL A 266 -43.90 -0.90 13.88
N VAL A 267 -42.82 -0.13 13.86
CA VAL A 267 -41.71 -0.34 12.90
C VAL A 267 -40.83 -1.47 13.39
N SER A 268 -40.52 -2.42 12.51
CA SER A 268 -39.62 -3.53 12.83
C SER A 268 -38.19 -3.01 13.05
N PRO A 269 -37.45 -3.52 14.05
CA PRO A 269 -36.06 -3.14 14.29
C PRO A 269 -35.17 -3.27 13.04
N VAL A 270 -34.22 -2.37 12.87
CA VAL A 270 -33.20 -2.52 11.81
C VAL A 270 -32.07 -3.38 12.35
N ILE A 271 -31.86 -4.55 11.73
CA ILE A 271 -30.77 -5.46 12.04
C ILE A 271 -29.79 -5.43 10.86
N LYS A 272 -28.50 -5.18 11.13
CA LYS A 272 -27.48 -5.09 10.07
C LYS A 272 -27.35 -6.45 9.36
N GLY A 273 -27.29 -6.46 8.03
CA GLY A 273 -27.14 -7.68 7.22
C GLY A 273 -28.40 -8.53 7.07
N GLU A 274 -29.54 -8.04 7.57
CA GLU A 274 -30.80 -8.76 7.62
C GLU A 274 -31.95 -7.85 7.13
N THR A 275 -32.92 -8.41 6.42
CA THR A 275 -34.13 -7.70 5.99
C THR A 275 -35.36 -8.36 6.63
N PRO A 276 -36.20 -7.61 7.37
CA PRO A 276 -37.46 -8.15 7.86
C PRO A 276 -38.43 -8.37 6.69
N ASP A 277 -39.18 -9.46 6.74
CA ASP A 277 -40.28 -9.74 5.80
C ASP A 277 -41.38 -8.66 5.85
N GLN A 278 -41.53 -8.02 7.02
CA GLN A 278 -42.41 -6.88 7.26
C GLN A 278 -41.61 -5.74 7.91
N ALA A 279 -41.37 -4.66 7.17
CA ALA A 279 -40.68 -3.49 7.69
C ALA A 279 -41.46 -2.78 8.82
N GLN A 280 -42.78 -2.96 8.86
CA GLN A 280 -43.64 -2.51 9.93
C GLN A 280 -44.86 -3.44 10.06
N ILE A 281 -45.41 -3.50 11.26
CA ILE A 281 -46.76 -4.02 11.53
C ILE A 281 -47.71 -2.82 11.53
N ASP A 282 -48.75 -2.88 10.68
CA ASP A 282 -49.74 -1.81 10.58
C ASP A 282 -50.65 -1.73 11.82
N GLU A 283 -51.28 -0.56 12.02
CA GLU A 283 -52.19 -0.31 13.13
C GLU A 283 -53.35 -1.33 13.15
N VAL A 284 -53.62 -1.91 14.31
CA VAL A 284 -54.78 -2.79 14.51
C VAL A 284 -55.92 -1.98 15.10
N MET A 285 -56.96 -1.74 14.31
CA MET A 285 -58.15 -0.98 14.73
C MET A 285 -59.32 -1.89 15.11
N GLY A 286 -60.23 -1.39 15.95
CA GLY A 286 -61.50 -2.05 16.24
C GLY A 286 -61.38 -3.17 17.28
N VAL A 287 -60.38 -3.10 18.16
CA VAL A 287 -60.21 -4.05 19.27
C VAL A 287 -61.35 -3.89 20.26
N THR A 288 -61.98 -4.99 20.65
CA THR A 288 -63.07 -5.06 21.62
C THR A 288 -62.69 -5.89 22.84
N ALA A 289 -63.48 -5.83 23.91
CA ALA A 289 -63.25 -6.62 25.12
C ALA A 289 -63.26 -8.15 24.93
N ASP A 290 -63.83 -8.63 23.82
CA ASP A 290 -63.87 -10.06 23.48
C ASP A 290 -62.81 -10.44 22.42
N THR A 291 -61.98 -9.48 21.99
CA THR A 291 -60.83 -9.76 21.13
C THR A 291 -59.81 -10.56 21.91
N THR A 292 -59.34 -11.68 21.36
CA THR A 292 -58.23 -12.44 21.95
C THR A 292 -56.94 -11.64 21.83
N ASP A 293 -55.97 -11.92 22.70
CA ASP A 293 -54.62 -11.33 22.58
C ASP A 293 -54.05 -11.54 21.17
N ILE A 294 -53.41 -10.48 20.66
CA ILE A 294 -52.89 -10.41 19.30
C ILE A 294 -51.41 -10.78 19.32
N GLU A 295 -51.06 -11.81 18.57
CA GLU A 295 -49.69 -12.27 18.39
C GLU A 295 -49.28 -12.07 16.93
N LYS A 296 -48.20 -11.33 16.70
CA LYS A 296 -47.60 -11.09 15.37
C LYS A 296 -46.17 -11.61 15.32
N LYS A 297 -45.71 -11.95 14.13
CA LYS A 297 -44.36 -12.47 13.91
C LYS A 297 -43.74 -11.79 12.70
N VAL A 298 -42.54 -11.24 12.89
CA VAL A 298 -41.70 -10.67 11.83
C VAL A 298 -40.47 -11.56 11.70
N ILE A 299 -40.20 -12.00 10.47
CA ILE A 299 -39.10 -12.91 10.14
C ILE A 299 -37.99 -12.13 9.44
N TYR A 300 -36.79 -12.14 10.02
CA TYR A 300 -35.59 -11.57 9.43
C TYR A 300 -34.91 -12.60 8.55
N LYS A 301 -34.66 -12.19 7.31
CA LYS A 301 -33.95 -12.96 6.31
C LYS A 301 -32.56 -12.37 6.09
N ARG A 302 -31.55 -13.24 6.08
CA ARG A 302 -30.17 -12.85 5.84
C ARG A 302 -30.01 -12.34 4.41
N ASN A 303 -29.48 -11.13 4.29
CA ASN A 303 -29.19 -10.52 3.02
C ASN A 303 -28.15 -11.34 2.26
N GLN A 304 -28.21 -11.29 0.93
CA GLN A 304 -27.26 -11.97 0.05
C GLN A 304 -26.34 -10.93 -0.57
N GLY A 305 -25.04 -11.10 -0.36
CA GLY A 305 -24.01 -10.30 -0.99
C GLY A 305 -23.42 -11.01 -2.21
N THR A 306 -22.90 -10.22 -3.15
CA THR A 306 -22.17 -10.74 -4.32
C THR A 306 -20.81 -10.08 -4.42
N ILE A 307 -19.79 -10.87 -4.71
CA ILE A 307 -18.44 -10.40 -5.01
C ILE A 307 -18.11 -10.85 -6.42
N ASP A 308 -17.57 -9.95 -7.23
CA ASP A 308 -17.00 -10.32 -8.53
C ASP A 308 -15.50 -9.98 -8.61
N VAL A 309 -14.70 -10.95 -9.05
CA VAL A 309 -13.25 -10.81 -9.21
C VAL A 309 -12.91 -10.94 -10.69
N THR A 310 -12.38 -9.87 -11.26
CA THR A 310 -12.06 -9.78 -12.69
C THR A 310 -10.55 -9.84 -12.91
N TYR A 311 -10.11 -10.81 -13.71
CA TYR A 311 -8.72 -10.97 -14.13
C TYR A 311 -8.51 -10.32 -15.48
N ILE A 312 -7.61 -9.34 -15.56
CA ILE A 312 -7.32 -8.55 -16.76
C ILE A 312 -5.88 -8.80 -17.18
N ASP A 313 -5.70 -9.04 -18.48
CA ASP A 313 -4.40 -8.93 -19.13
C ASP A 313 -4.16 -7.46 -19.48
N GLU A 314 -3.23 -6.83 -18.77
CA GLU A 314 -2.85 -5.43 -18.96
C GLU A 314 -2.05 -5.22 -20.26
N THR A 315 -1.36 -6.25 -20.78
CA THR A 315 -0.63 -6.14 -22.05
C THR A 315 -1.57 -5.92 -23.22
N THR A 316 -2.71 -6.61 -23.24
CA THR A 316 -3.72 -6.52 -24.32
C THR A 316 -4.94 -5.67 -23.95
N GLY A 317 -5.17 -5.42 -22.67
CA GLY A 317 -6.39 -4.81 -22.13
C GLY A 317 -7.59 -5.76 -22.03
N GLN A 318 -7.40 -7.06 -22.30
CA GLN A 318 -8.49 -8.03 -22.34
C GLN A 318 -8.86 -8.58 -20.95
N VAL A 319 -10.15 -8.77 -20.70
CA VAL A 319 -10.63 -9.56 -19.56
C VAL A 319 -10.38 -11.05 -19.85
N MET A 320 -9.53 -11.68 -19.04
CA MET A 320 -9.19 -13.09 -19.16
C MET A 320 -10.26 -14.00 -18.56
N THR A 321 -10.69 -13.71 -17.33
CA THR A 321 -11.69 -14.50 -16.60
C THR A 321 -12.36 -13.63 -15.54
N LYS A 322 -13.63 -13.93 -15.27
CA LYS A 322 -14.39 -13.34 -14.18
C LYS A 322 -14.85 -14.46 -13.23
N LYS A 323 -14.76 -14.21 -11.93
CA LYS A 323 -15.23 -15.12 -10.87
C LYS A 323 -16.35 -14.42 -10.13
N ASP A 324 -17.55 -14.99 -10.20
CA ASP A 324 -18.71 -14.50 -9.46
C ASP A 324 -18.91 -15.37 -8.21
N LEU A 325 -18.97 -14.72 -7.05
CA LEU A 325 -19.14 -15.35 -5.75
C LEU A 325 -20.43 -14.80 -5.12
N SER A 326 -21.15 -15.64 -4.40
CA SER A 326 -22.36 -15.27 -3.66
C SER A 326 -22.39 -15.94 -2.30
N GLY A 327 -22.88 -15.23 -1.29
CA GLY A 327 -23.07 -15.77 0.06
C GLY A 327 -23.89 -14.84 0.94
N GLY A 328 -24.18 -15.28 2.17
CA GLY A 328 -24.88 -14.44 3.15
C GLY A 328 -23.99 -13.29 3.60
N THR A 329 -24.57 -12.12 3.86
CA THR A 329 -23.83 -10.99 4.44
C THR A 329 -23.07 -11.43 5.69
N ASP A 330 -21.84 -10.92 5.84
CA ASP A 330 -20.84 -11.28 6.86
C ASP A 330 -20.22 -12.68 6.76
N ASP A 331 -20.68 -13.56 5.85
CA ASP A 331 -19.99 -14.83 5.57
C ASP A 331 -18.64 -14.59 4.87
N PRO A 332 -17.59 -15.39 5.18
CA PRO A 332 -16.35 -15.34 4.44
C PRO A 332 -16.55 -15.84 3.00
N SER A 333 -15.99 -15.13 2.04
CA SER A 333 -16.00 -15.52 0.62
C SER A 333 -15.29 -16.85 0.34
N ASN A 334 -14.39 -17.27 1.24
CA ASN A 334 -13.57 -18.49 1.12
C ASN A 334 -12.83 -18.59 -0.23
N TYR A 335 -12.58 -17.46 -0.87
CA TYR A 335 -11.87 -17.34 -2.13
C TYR A 335 -10.55 -16.62 -1.90
N THR A 336 -9.52 -17.02 -2.64
CA THR A 336 -8.24 -16.32 -2.71
C THR A 336 -7.78 -16.26 -4.15
N THR A 337 -7.07 -15.20 -4.52
CA THR A 337 -6.57 -15.03 -5.88
C THR A 337 -5.30 -15.83 -6.17
N ALA A 338 -4.68 -16.44 -5.14
CA ALA A 338 -3.36 -17.04 -5.22
C ALA A 338 -3.25 -18.17 -6.26
N ASP A 339 -4.19 -19.12 -6.25
CA ASP A 339 -4.16 -20.27 -7.17
C ASP A 339 -4.41 -19.86 -8.62
N ASP A 340 -5.36 -18.95 -8.84
CA ASP A 340 -5.65 -18.42 -10.18
C ASP A 340 -4.46 -17.58 -10.69
N ILE A 341 -3.88 -16.69 -9.86
CA ILE A 341 -2.65 -15.95 -10.19
C ILE A 341 -1.53 -16.92 -10.52
N LYS A 342 -1.33 -17.97 -9.72
CA LYS A 342 -0.32 -18.98 -9.97
C LYS A 342 -0.54 -19.65 -11.33
N SER A 343 -1.77 -20.04 -11.66
CA SER A 343 -2.13 -20.62 -12.96
C SER A 343 -1.75 -19.72 -14.14
N TYR A 344 -1.95 -18.40 -14.01
CA TYR A 344 -1.51 -17.45 -15.03
C TYR A 344 0.01 -17.28 -15.07
N THR A 345 0.68 -17.23 -13.93
CA THR A 345 2.15 -17.14 -13.90
C THR A 345 2.83 -18.37 -14.52
N ASP A 346 2.27 -19.56 -14.32
CA ASP A 346 2.74 -20.81 -14.94
C ASP A 346 2.56 -20.76 -16.48
N LYS A 347 1.61 -19.97 -17.00
CA LYS A 347 1.40 -19.71 -18.44
C LYS A 347 2.27 -18.58 -19.00
N GLY A 348 3.10 -17.94 -18.17
CA GLY A 348 4.03 -16.89 -18.59
C GLY A 348 3.58 -15.45 -18.29
N TYR A 349 2.48 -15.25 -17.55
CA TYR A 349 2.10 -13.93 -17.05
C TYR A 349 2.93 -13.53 -15.83
N GLU A 350 2.97 -12.23 -15.54
CA GLU A 350 3.55 -11.64 -14.35
C GLU A 350 2.49 -10.78 -13.66
N LEU A 351 2.31 -10.95 -12.34
CA LEU A 351 1.34 -10.17 -11.57
C LEU A 351 1.77 -8.69 -11.58
N VAL A 352 0.83 -7.80 -11.91
CA VAL A 352 1.02 -6.35 -11.81
C VAL A 352 0.40 -5.84 -10.52
N SER A 353 -0.87 -6.16 -10.28
CA SER A 353 -1.60 -5.72 -9.09
C SER A 353 -2.79 -6.63 -8.79
N SER A 354 -3.16 -6.72 -7.52
CA SER A 354 -4.42 -7.31 -7.04
C SER A 354 -5.00 -6.35 -6.01
N ASP A 355 -6.23 -5.88 -6.20
CA ASP A 355 -6.97 -5.13 -5.18
C ASP A 355 -7.82 -6.04 -4.28
N TYR A 356 -7.89 -7.34 -4.59
CA TYR A 356 -8.53 -8.34 -3.76
C TYR A 356 -7.74 -8.50 -2.44
N PRO A 357 -8.40 -8.40 -1.26
CA PRO A 357 -7.71 -8.41 0.03
C PRO A 357 -6.91 -9.70 0.32
N ASP A 358 -5.70 -9.53 0.82
CA ASP A 358 -4.86 -10.63 1.28
C ASP A 358 -5.52 -11.36 2.47
N GLY A 359 -5.82 -12.65 2.29
CA GLY A 359 -6.54 -13.46 3.28
C GLY A 359 -8.05 -13.59 3.06
N GLY A 360 -8.58 -13.00 1.98
CA GLY A 360 -9.99 -13.06 1.63
C GLY A 360 -10.81 -11.88 2.16
N THR A 361 -12.06 -11.82 1.75
CA THR A 361 -13.04 -10.83 2.24
C THR A 361 -14.35 -11.52 2.66
N ILE A 362 -15.27 -10.76 3.26
CA ILE A 362 -16.63 -11.20 3.61
C ILE A 362 -17.64 -10.61 2.62
N PHE A 363 -18.81 -11.24 2.49
CA PHE A 363 -19.92 -10.66 1.73
C PHE A 363 -20.54 -9.48 2.48
N THR A 364 -20.98 -8.47 1.74
CA THR A 364 -21.65 -7.27 2.26
C THR A 364 -22.98 -7.09 1.57
N ASP A 365 -23.85 -6.25 2.15
CA ASP A 365 -25.13 -5.89 1.53
C ASP A 365 -24.95 -5.18 0.17
N GLU A 366 -23.84 -4.47 -0.03
CA GLU A 366 -23.45 -3.89 -1.31
C GLU A 366 -22.62 -4.88 -2.14
N ALA A 367 -22.82 -4.89 -3.46
CA ALA A 367 -22.02 -5.69 -4.37
C ALA A 367 -20.57 -5.17 -4.41
N GLN A 368 -19.61 -6.10 -4.28
CA GLN A 368 -18.19 -5.77 -4.27
C GLN A 368 -17.54 -6.21 -5.59
N HIS A 369 -16.60 -5.41 -6.08
CA HIS A 369 -15.84 -5.68 -7.28
C HIS A 369 -14.35 -5.57 -7.00
N TYR A 370 -13.59 -6.57 -7.43
CA TYR A 370 -12.14 -6.61 -7.33
C TYR A 370 -11.52 -6.93 -8.70
N THR A 371 -10.40 -6.30 -9.01
CA THR A 371 -9.59 -6.48 -10.20
C THR A 371 -8.20 -7.02 -9.89
N VAL A 372 -7.84 -8.11 -10.57
CA VAL A 372 -6.46 -8.62 -10.64
C VAL A 372 -5.90 -8.33 -12.02
N LYS A 373 -4.80 -7.59 -12.09
CA LYS A 373 -4.10 -7.27 -13.33
C LYS A 373 -2.81 -8.07 -13.44
N LEU A 374 -2.65 -8.77 -14.55
CA LEU A 374 -1.41 -9.42 -14.93
C LEU A 374 -0.95 -8.89 -16.28
N LYS A 375 0.34 -8.98 -16.57
CA LYS A 375 0.91 -8.65 -17.88
C LYS A 375 1.69 -9.83 -18.42
N HIS A 376 1.98 -9.83 -19.71
CA HIS A 376 2.88 -10.81 -20.29
C HIS A 376 4.29 -10.66 -19.71
N GLY A 377 4.87 -11.76 -19.22
CA GLY A 377 6.28 -11.78 -18.85
C GLY A 377 7.17 -11.84 -20.09
N ILE A 378 8.30 -11.14 -20.05
CA ILE A 378 9.26 -11.11 -21.16
C ILE A 378 10.55 -11.81 -20.73
N ILE A 379 11.11 -12.67 -21.59
CA ILE A 379 12.50 -13.12 -21.47
C ILE A 379 13.35 -12.47 -22.55
N ASN A 380 14.56 -12.07 -22.17
CA ASN A 380 15.53 -11.46 -23.07
C ASN A 380 16.68 -12.44 -23.30
N GLU A 381 16.97 -12.70 -24.57
CA GLU A 381 18.16 -13.41 -25.02
C GLU A 381 19.02 -12.47 -25.86
N THR A 382 20.31 -12.78 -25.99
CA THR A 382 21.24 -11.98 -26.81
C THR A 382 21.66 -12.76 -28.04
N ASP A 383 21.42 -12.18 -29.21
CA ASP A 383 21.94 -12.65 -30.49
C ASP A 383 23.24 -11.92 -30.81
N LYS A 384 24.22 -12.62 -31.42
CA LYS A 384 25.56 -12.08 -31.67
C LYS A 384 26.04 -12.39 -33.08
N LYS A 385 26.68 -11.40 -33.70
CA LYS A 385 27.41 -11.51 -34.96
C LYS A 385 28.78 -10.88 -34.82
N ALA A 386 29.69 -11.24 -35.72
CA ALA A 386 31.02 -10.65 -35.79
C ALA A 386 31.40 -10.43 -37.25
N VAL A 387 32.15 -9.35 -37.49
CA VAL A 387 32.78 -9.03 -38.78
C VAL A 387 34.27 -8.98 -38.53
N ASN A 388 35.05 -9.70 -39.35
CA ASN A 388 36.50 -9.78 -39.24
C ASN A 388 37.17 -9.01 -40.37
N GLN A 389 38.27 -8.34 -40.05
CA GLN A 389 39.21 -7.78 -41.03
C GLN A 389 40.51 -8.58 -40.96
N VAL A 390 41.02 -8.98 -42.13
CA VAL A 390 42.35 -9.59 -42.28
C VAL A 390 43.14 -8.81 -43.34
N ILE A 391 44.35 -8.36 -42.99
CA ILE A 391 45.28 -7.73 -43.92
C ILE A 391 46.46 -8.67 -44.14
N HIS A 392 46.60 -9.17 -45.36
CA HIS A 392 47.70 -10.04 -45.79
C HIS A 392 48.86 -9.21 -46.35
N TYR A 393 50.08 -9.55 -45.94
CA TYR A 393 51.30 -8.92 -46.45
C TYR A 393 52.10 -9.92 -47.27
N VAL A 394 52.24 -9.70 -48.57
CA VAL A 394 52.86 -10.65 -49.50
C VAL A 394 53.95 -10.03 -50.37
N TYR A 395 54.92 -10.81 -50.81
CA TYR A 395 55.87 -10.38 -51.83
C TYR A 395 55.19 -10.38 -53.20
N LYS A 396 55.31 -9.28 -53.95
CA LYS A 396 54.61 -9.11 -55.23
C LYS A 396 55.00 -10.17 -56.28
N ASP A 397 56.26 -10.61 -56.25
CA ASP A 397 56.81 -11.50 -57.27
C ASP A 397 56.48 -12.97 -57.03
N THR A 398 56.37 -13.40 -55.77
CA THR A 398 56.13 -14.82 -55.42
C THR A 398 54.75 -15.08 -54.85
N GLY A 399 54.08 -14.06 -54.30
CA GLY A 399 52.84 -14.19 -53.54
C GLY A 399 53.04 -14.79 -52.14
N ASP A 400 54.28 -15.11 -51.75
CA ASP A 400 54.58 -15.64 -50.43
C ASP A 400 54.42 -14.58 -49.35
N LYS A 401 54.18 -15.04 -48.13
CA LYS A 401 54.04 -14.19 -46.95
C LYS A 401 55.31 -13.35 -46.71
N ALA A 402 55.14 -12.03 -46.73
CA ALA A 402 56.20 -11.06 -46.48
C ALA A 402 56.24 -10.59 -45.01
N ALA A 403 55.09 -10.52 -44.35
CA ALA A 403 54.96 -10.23 -42.92
C ALA A 403 53.74 -10.94 -42.31
N GLU A 404 53.62 -10.95 -40.98
CA GLU A 404 52.47 -11.52 -40.27
C GLU A 404 51.17 -10.75 -40.57
N ASP A 405 50.08 -11.49 -40.83
CA ASP A 405 48.78 -10.90 -41.13
C ASP A 405 48.28 -10.08 -39.94
N HIS A 406 47.65 -8.94 -40.23
CA HIS A 406 46.92 -8.19 -39.22
C HIS A 406 45.47 -8.66 -39.18
N THR A 407 44.94 -8.93 -37.99
CA THR A 407 43.54 -9.32 -37.79
C THR A 407 42.86 -8.43 -36.76
N ALA A 408 41.61 -8.06 -37.05
CA ALA A 408 40.76 -7.31 -36.14
C ALA A 408 39.31 -7.81 -36.25
N THR A 409 38.53 -7.69 -35.17
CA THR A 409 37.13 -8.15 -35.12
C THR A 409 36.23 -7.09 -34.50
N LEU A 410 35.11 -6.80 -35.17
CA LEU A 410 34.01 -5.99 -34.63
C LEU A 410 32.84 -6.90 -34.26
N GLY A 411 32.34 -6.75 -33.04
CA GLY A 411 31.20 -7.51 -32.51
C GLY A 411 29.92 -6.70 -32.63
N PHE A 412 28.82 -7.37 -32.93
CA PHE A 412 27.49 -6.79 -32.92
C PHE A 412 26.57 -7.66 -32.10
N SER A 413 25.72 -7.04 -31.27
CA SER A 413 24.68 -7.74 -30.54
C SER A 413 23.32 -7.07 -30.70
N ARG A 414 22.27 -7.88 -30.55
CA ARG A 414 20.89 -7.40 -30.41
C ARG A 414 20.17 -8.20 -29.35
N THR A 415 19.15 -7.59 -28.76
CA THR A 415 18.28 -8.25 -27.79
C THR A 415 17.11 -8.89 -28.51
N ILE A 416 16.88 -10.17 -28.23
CA ILE A 416 15.66 -10.89 -28.61
C ILE A 416 14.74 -10.87 -27.39
N SER A 417 13.64 -10.14 -27.48
CA SER A 417 12.60 -10.15 -26.46
C SER A 417 11.52 -11.16 -26.87
N THR A 418 11.35 -12.21 -26.07
CA THR A 418 10.32 -13.23 -26.29
C THR A 418 9.20 -13.06 -25.27
N ASP A 419 7.99 -12.90 -25.77
CA ASP A 419 6.78 -12.91 -24.96
C ASP A 419 6.51 -14.33 -24.44
N LYS A 420 6.47 -14.51 -23.12
CA LYS A 420 6.28 -15.83 -22.50
C LYS A 420 4.88 -16.40 -22.73
N VAL A 421 3.87 -15.58 -23.05
CA VAL A 421 2.49 -16.00 -23.28
C VAL A 421 2.27 -16.32 -24.76
N THR A 422 2.54 -15.36 -25.66
CA THR A 422 2.27 -15.53 -27.10
C THR A 422 3.37 -16.31 -27.83
N LYS A 423 4.56 -16.41 -27.23
CA LYS A 423 5.79 -16.95 -27.83
C LYS A 423 6.32 -16.13 -29.01
N GLU A 424 5.77 -14.94 -29.24
CA GLU A 424 6.24 -14.03 -30.27
C GLU A 424 7.61 -13.44 -29.90
N LYS A 425 8.47 -13.28 -30.91
CA LYS A 425 9.81 -12.71 -30.75
C LYS A 425 9.88 -11.35 -31.41
N THR A 426 10.32 -10.35 -30.66
CA THR A 426 10.71 -9.05 -31.18
C THR A 426 12.22 -8.89 -31.07
N TYR A 427 12.80 -8.21 -32.05
CA TYR A 427 14.24 -8.03 -32.17
C TYR A 427 14.54 -6.54 -32.06
N SER A 428 15.46 -6.17 -31.18
CA SER A 428 16.02 -4.82 -31.23
C SER A 428 16.86 -4.66 -32.49
N ASP A 429 17.15 -3.40 -32.82
CA ASP A 429 18.18 -3.09 -33.80
C ASP A 429 19.53 -3.64 -33.32
N TRP A 430 20.41 -3.96 -34.29
CA TRP A 430 21.78 -4.36 -34.01
C TRP A 430 22.57 -3.17 -33.48
N ALA A 431 23.32 -3.38 -32.40
CA ALA A 431 24.25 -2.42 -31.83
C ALA A 431 25.69 -2.95 -31.96
N ALA A 432 26.63 -2.06 -32.21
CA ALA A 432 28.06 -2.39 -32.15
C ALA A 432 28.47 -2.61 -30.68
N ASP A 433 29.06 -3.77 -30.38
CA ASP A 433 29.53 -4.13 -29.04
C ASP A 433 30.78 -3.34 -28.65
N ASN A 434 31.63 -3.07 -29.64
CA ASN A 434 32.89 -2.37 -29.49
C ASN A 434 32.96 -1.11 -30.36
N ALA A 435 32.99 -1.25 -31.69
CA ALA A 435 33.08 -0.14 -32.63
C ALA A 435 32.41 -0.50 -33.96
N ASP A 436 32.14 0.50 -34.80
CA ASP A 436 31.58 0.37 -36.15
C ASP A 436 32.59 0.78 -37.24
N SER A 437 33.87 0.90 -36.88
CA SER A 437 34.98 1.12 -37.81
C SER A 437 36.22 0.27 -37.48
N PHE A 438 36.93 -0.15 -38.52
CA PHE A 438 38.30 -0.66 -38.41
C PHE A 438 39.29 0.47 -38.57
N SER A 439 40.14 0.68 -37.56
CA SER A 439 41.17 1.73 -37.60
C SER A 439 42.18 1.52 -38.73
N GLU A 440 42.85 2.60 -39.12
CA GLU A 440 43.97 2.56 -40.06
C GLU A 440 45.09 1.65 -39.56
N VAL A 441 45.64 0.82 -40.47
CA VAL A 441 46.75 -0.09 -40.18
C VAL A 441 47.94 0.26 -41.05
N VAL A 442 49.07 0.57 -40.42
CA VAL A 442 50.33 0.89 -41.13
C VAL A 442 51.01 -0.40 -41.58
N SER A 443 51.39 -0.46 -42.86
CA SER A 443 52.09 -1.61 -43.43
C SER A 443 53.52 -1.70 -42.88
N PRO A 444 54.02 -2.89 -42.49
CA PRO A 444 55.38 -3.08 -42.00
C PRO A 444 56.47 -2.56 -42.96
N VAL A 445 57.52 -1.93 -42.42
CA VAL A 445 58.66 -1.50 -43.26
C VAL A 445 59.61 -2.69 -43.45
N LEU A 446 59.76 -3.16 -44.69
CA LEU A 446 60.68 -4.24 -45.05
C LEU A 446 61.91 -3.68 -45.78
N LYS A 447 63.12 -3.97 -45.27
CA LYS A 447 64.37 -3.47 -45.87
C LYS A 447 64.53 -4.01 -47.30
N GLY A 448 64.80 -3.12 -48.28
CA GLY A 448 64.96 -3.47 -49.69
C GLY A 448 63.65 -3.74 -50.44
N TYR A 449 62.49 -3.46 -49.83
CA TYR A 449 61.18 -3.57 -50.47
C TYR A 449 60.32 -2.33 -50.18
N THR A 450 59.43 -2.01 -51.12
CA THR A 450 58.44 -0.95 -50.97
C THR A 450 57.04 -1.54 -51.05
N ALA A 451 56.21 -1.30 -50.04
CA ALA A 451 54.80 -1.68 -50.06
C ALA A 451 54.03 -0.85 -51.09
N ASP A 452 53.11 -1.47 -51.81
CA ASP A 452 52.16 -0.78 -52.70
C ASP A 452 51.22 0.15 -51.93
N GLN A 453 50.90 -0.22 -50.68
CA GLN A 453 50.11 0.53 -49.73
C GLN A 453 50.92 0.71 -48.45
N LEU A 454 51.35 1.94 -48.16
CA LEU A 454 52.05 2.25 -46.90
C LEU A 454 51.15 2.09 -45.66
N LYS A 455 49.83 2.15 -45.88
CA LYS A 455 48.80 1.94 -44.87
C LYS A 455 47.52 1.48 -45.54
N VAL A 456 46.75 0.64 -44.85
CA VAL A 456 45.37 0.32 -45.19
C VAL A 456 44.50 1.32 -44.43
N SER A 457 43.78 2.17 -45.17
CA SER A 457 42.96 3.24 -44.61
C SER A 457 41.87 2.72 -43.68
N GLU A 458 41.43 3.58 -42.75
CA GLU A 458 40.27 3.31 -41.90
C GLU A 458 39.03 2.95 -42.73
N MET A 459 38.26 1.96 -42.27
CA MET A 459 36.98 1.59 -42.86
C MET A 459 35.84 1.83 -41.87
N THR A 460 35.00 2.81 -42.17
CA THR A 460 33.86 3.23 -41.33
C THR A 460 32.53 2.68 -41.87
N GLY A 461 31.51 2.62 -41.02
CA GLY A 461 30.17 2.21 -41.42
C GLY A 461 30.02 0.69 -41.54
N ILE A 462 30.77 -0.06 -40.74
CA ILE A 462 30.65 -1.51 -40.63
C ILE A 462 29.36 -1.82 -39.87
N THR A 463 28.55 -2.72 -40.42
CA THR A 463 27.29 -3.17 -39.83
C THR A 463 27.36 -4.67 -39.56
N SER A 464 26.39 -5.20 -38.83
CA SER A 464 26.29 -6.63 -38.54
C SER A 464 26.11 -7.53 -39.78
N ASP A 465 25.74 -6.95 -40.93
CA ASP A 465 25.56 -7.68 -42.19
C ASP A 465 26.71 -7.45 -43.18
N THR A 466 27.71 -6.64 -42.80
CA THR A 466 28.93 -6.47 -43.57
C THR A 466 29.70 -7.80 -43.60
N ALA A 467 30.08 -8.26 -44.79
CA ALA A 467 30.90 -9.47 -44.93
C ALA A 467 32.33 -9.23 -44.40
N ASP A 468 33.02 -10.31 -44.03
CA ASP A 468 34.42 -10.25 -43.62
C ASP A 468 35.29 -9.58 -44.70
N ILE A 469 36.20 -8.73 -44.26
CA ILE A 469 37.04 -7.88 -45.10
C ILE A 469 38.42 -8.51 -45.21
N SER A 470 38.90 -8.70 -46.44
CA SER A 470 40.26 -9.16 -46.72
C SER A 470 40.96 -8.14 -47.62
N VAL A 471 42.12 -7.65 -47.18
CA VAL A 471 42.96 -6.70 -47.91
C VAL A 471 44.34 -7.32 -48.10
N THR A 472 44.93 -7.18 -49.29
CA THR A 472 46.29 -7.64 -49.57
C THR A 472 47.19 -6.45 -49.86
N VAL A 473 48.31 -6.35 -49.14
CA VAL A 473 49.39 -5.39 -49.36
C VAL A 473 50.56 -6.13 -49.98
N SER A 474 51.03 -5.66 -51.13
CA SER A 474 52.11 -6.30 -51.89
C SER A 474 53.42 -5.52 -51.80
N TYR A 475 54.53 -6.21 -51.53
CA TYR A 475 55.87 -5.64 -51.43
C TYR A 475 56.64 -5.85 -52.72
N THR A 476 57.03 -4.76 -53.36
CA THR A 476 57.88 -4.76 -54.56
C THR A 476 59.33 -4.60 -54.16
N ARG A 477 60.22 -5.45 -54.69
CA ARG A 477 61.66 -5.37 -54.42
C ARG A 477 62.26 -4.09 -55.03
N ASN A 478 63.03 -3.36 -54.23
CA ASN A 478 63.69 -2.13 -54.67
C ASN A 478 64.80 -2.40 -55.69
N GLN A 479 65.14 -1.39 -56.49
CA GLN A 479 66.20 -1.45 -57.52
C GLN A 479 67.33 -0.48 -57.16
N GLY A 480 68.58 -0.92 -57.32
CA GLY A 480 69.78 -0.13 -57.07
C GLY A 480 70.64 0.05 -58.32
N THR A 481 71.49 1.07 -58.31
CA THR A 481 72.43 1.38 -59.39
C THR A 481 73.84 1.58 -58.87
N ILE A 482 74.85 1.13 -59.64
CA ILE A 482 76.27 1.36 -59.36
C ILE A 482 76.91 1.95 -60.60
N ASP A 483 77.76 2.97 -60.45
CA ASP A 483 78.63 3.44 -61.52
C ASP A 483 80.13 3.42 -61.14
N VAL A 484 80.98 3.07 -62.10
CA VAL A 484 82.44 2.98 -61.92
C VAL A 484 83.15 3.84 -62.95
N THR A 485 83.90 4.84 -62.49
CA THR A 485 84.55 5.85 -63.35
C THR A 485 86.07 5.69 -63.36
N TYR A 486 86.66 5.60 -64.56
CA TYR A 486 88.10 5.51 -64.81
C TYR A 486 88.66 6.88 -65.19
N ILE A 487 89.71 7.34 -64.52
CA ILE A 487 90.27 8.69 -64.67
C ILE A 487 91.76 8.60 -64.96
N ASP A 488 92.23 9.37 -65.94
CA ASP A 488 93.63 9.71 -66.16
C ASP A 488 94.01 10.90 -65.28
N GLU A 489 94.85 10.63 -64.29
CA GLU A 489 95.33 11.60 -63.33
C GLU A 489 96.42 12.51 -63.90
N THR A 490 97.14 12.08 -64.94
CA THR A 490 98.22 12.86 -65.58
C THR A 490 97.70 14.16 -66.16
N ILE A 491 96.49 14.12 -66.73
CA ILE A 491 95.84 15.25 -67.39
C ILE A 491 94.45 15.58 -66.80
N GLY A 492 94.03 14.86 -65.76
CA GLY A 492 92.75 15.08 -65.06
C GLY A 492 91.50 14.71 -65.88
N LYS A 493 91.59 13.74 -66.79
CA LYS A 493 90.53 13.42 -67.77
C LYS A 493 89.82 12.10 -67.44
N VAL A 494 88.48 12.07 -67.51
CA VAL A 494 87.73 10.80 -67.47
C VAL A 494 87.99 9.99 -68.74
N LEU A 495 88.41 8.75 -68.55
CA LEU A 495 88.70 7.79 -69.62
C LEU A 495 87.44 7.02 -70.04
N SER A 496 86.67 6.51 -69.07
CA SER A 496 85.38 5.83 -69.29
C SER A 496 84.58 5.71 -67.99
N THR A 497 83.28 5.45 -68.11
CA THR A 497 82.38 5.14 -66.98
C THR A 497 81.60 3.86 -67.30
N LYS A 498 81.35 3.03 -66.29
CA LYS A 498 80.58 1.79 -66.39
C LYS A 498 79.38 1.83 -65.44
N ASP A 499 78.18 1.82 -66.00
CA ASP A 499 76.92 1.78 -65.24
C ASP A 499 76.40 0.34 -65.09
N LEU A 500 75.84 0.02 -63.93
CA LEU A 500 75.26 -1.26 -63.54
C LEU A 500 73.92 -1.03 -62.83
N SER A 501 72.98 -1.96 -62.99
CA SER A 501 71.67 -1.94 -62.32
C SER A 501 71.25 -3.34 -61.89
N GLY A 502 70.57 -3.46 -60.75
CA GLY A 502 70.02 -4.73 -60.26
C GLY A 502 69.17 -4.57 -59.00
N GLY A 503 68.53 -5.65 -58.55
CA GLY A 503 67.68 -5.61 -57.37
C GLY A 503 68.48 -5.44 -56.09
N THR A 504 67.96 -4.71 -55.11
CA THR A 504 68.65 -4.49 -53.83
C THR A 504 69.07 -5.81 -53.20
N GLY A 505 70.36 -5.93 -52.87
CA GLY A 505 71.01 -7.12 -52.33
C GLY A 505 71.62 -8.06 -53.38
N ASP A 506 71.33 -7.89 -54.67
CA ASP A 506 71.96 -8.66 -55.75
C ASP A 506 73.44 -8.26 -55.91
N SER A 507 74.28 -9.21 -56.30
CA SER A 507 75.69 -8.95 -56.63
C SER A 507 75.81 -8.18 -57.94
N SER A 508 76.67 -7.16 -57.97
CA SER A 508 77.01 -6.41 -59.19
C SER A 508 77.67 -7.27 -60.27
N ASN A 509 78.31 -8.38 -59.86
CA ASN A 509 79.06 -9.30 -60.72
C ASN A 509 80.08 -8.59 -61.66
N TYR A 510 80.61 -7.45 -61.22
CA TYR A 510 81.56 -6.63 -61.98
C TYR A 510 82.90 -6.54 -61.24
N THR A 511 84.01 -6.50 -62.00
CA THR A 511 85.37 -6.28 -61.49
C THR A 511 86.09 -5.26 -62.37
N THR A 512 87.03 -4.52 -61.78
CA THR A 512 87.79 -3.49 -62.51
C THR A 512 89.01 -4.04 -63.25
N VAL A 513 89.38 -5.30 -62.99
CA VAL A 513 90.64 -5.95 -63.40
C VAL A 513 90.89 -5.85 -64.90
N ASP A 514 89.95 -6.31 -65.72
CA ASP A 514 90.13 -6.36 -67.18
C ASP A 514 90.21 -4.95 -67.79
N THR A 515 89.45 -4.00 -67.24
CA THR A 515 89.43 -2.62 -67.72
C THR A 515 90.72 -1.89 -67.34
N ILE A 516 91.21 -2.07 -66.10
CA ILE A 516 92.53 -1.58 -65.67
C ILE A 516 93.62 -2.15 -66.57
N LYS A 517 93.58 -3.47 -66.84
CA LYS A 517 94.56 -4.12 -67.71
C LYS A 517 94.58 -3.51 -69.12
N SER A 518 93.42 -3.24 -69.69
CA SER A 518 93.31 -2.59 -71.01
C SER A 518 93.99 -1.22 -71.06
N TYR A 519 93.93 -0.44 -69.98
CA TYR A 519 94.64 0.84 -69.90
C TYR A 519 96.14 0.66 -69.66
N THR A 520 96.55 -0.30 -68.82
CA THR A 520 97.99 -0.55 -68.62
C THR A 520 98.69 -1.05 -69.89
N ASP A 521 98.00 -1.83 -70.71
CA ASP A 521 98.49 -2.28 -72.03
C ASP A 521 98.68 -1.09 -73.00
N LYS A 522 98.00 0.04 -72.77
CA LYS A 522 98.12 1.30 -73.54
C LYS A 522 99.15 2.27 -72.98
N GLY A 523 99.98 1.83 -72.03
CA GLY A 523 101.05 2.65 -71.45
C GLY A 523 100.67 3.39 -70.17
N TYR A 524 99.48 3.18 -69.63
CA TYR A 524 99.10 3.71 -68.31
C TYR A 524 99.67 2.84 -67.16
N GLU A 525 99.73 3.41 -65.97
CA GLU A 525 100.06 2.76 -64.71
C GLU A 525 98.92 3.01 -63.72
N LEU A 526 98.45 1.97 -63.03
CA LEU A 526 97.42 2.11 -62.00
C LEU A 526 97.95 2.97 -60.84
N VAL A 527 97.16 3.94 -60.41
CA VAL A 527 97.41 4.74 -59.21
C VAL A 527 96.55 4.23 -58.04
N SER A 528 95.23 4.12 -58.23
CA SER A 528 94.31 3.61 -57.21
C SER A 528 93.01 3.06 -57.80
N SER A 529 92.30 2.24 -57.04
CA SER A 529 90.94 1.75 -57.35
C SER A 529 90.13 1.71 -56.06
N ASP A 530 89.06 2.49 -56.00
CA ASP A 530 88.14 2.52 -54.84
C ASP A 530 87.03 1.46 -54.96
N TYR A 531 86.95 0.77 -56.10
CA TYR A 531 86.04 -0.35 -56.30
C TYR A 531 86.48 -1.58 -55.49
N PRO A 532 85.61 -2.21 -54.68
CA PRO A 532 85.97 -3.36 -53.83
C PRO A 532 86.48 -4.57 -54.63
N GLU A 533 87.57 -5.20 -54.18
CA GLU A 533 88.18 -6.36 -54.87
C GLU A 533 87.24 -7.57 -54.97
N ASP A 534 86.44 -7.83 -53.92
CA ASP A 534 85.44 -8.91 -53.88
C ASP A 534 84.12 -8.55 -54.59
N GLY A 535 84.05 -7.37 -55.21
CA GLY A 535 82.83 -6.79 -55.76
C GLY A 535 81.90 -6.20 -54.69
N THR A 536 80.79 -5.62 -55.16
CA THR A 536 79.76 -5.01 -54.29
C THR A 536 78.37 -5.50 -54.66
N LYS A 537 77.37 -5.20 -53.82
CA LYS A 537 75.95 -5.50 -54.04
C LYS A 537 75.16 -4.22 -54.31
N PHE A 538 74.07 -4.34 -55.06
CA PHE A 538 73.14 -3.23 -55.21
C PHE A 538 72.50 -2.89 -53.86
N ALA A 539 72.42 -1.60 -53.56
CA ALA A 539 71.76 -1.04 -52.40
C ALA A 539 70.60 -0.16 -52.87
N ASP A 540 69.71 0.22 -51.96
CA ASP A 540 68.61 1.13 -52.29
C ASP A 540 69.12 2.51 -52.76
N ASP A 541 70.26 2.95 -52.22
CA ASP A 541 70.94 4.19 -52.63
C ASP A 541 71.94 3.94 -53.78
N PRO A 542 72.05 4.87 -54.76
CA PRO A 542 73.05 4.80 -55.82
C PRO A 542 74.49 4.79 -55.27
N GLN A 543 75.34 3.95 -55.84
CA GLN A 543 76.74 3.79 -55.43
C GLN A 543 77.70 4.23 -56.55
N HIS A 544 78.81 4.87 -56.19
CA HIS A 544 79.81 5.41 -57.12
C HIS A 544 81.23 4.98 -56.71
N TYR A 545 82.04 4.53 -57.68
CA TYR A 545 83.43 4.13 -57.47
C TYR A 545 84.37 4.73 -58.50
N VAL A 546 85.62 5.02 -58.12
CA VAL A 546 86.63 5.65 -58.99
C VAL A 546 87.89 4.81 -59.11
N VAL A 547 88.45 4.73 -60.32
CA VAL A 547 89.75 4.11 -60.63
C VAL A 547 90.65 5.16 -61.28
N ARG A 548 91.85 5.36 -60.74
CA ARG A 548 92.82 6.37 -61.19
C ARG A 548 94.03 5.71 -61.83
N LEU A 549 94.41 6.20 -63.01
CA LEU A 549 95.54 5.75 -63.82
C LEU A 549 96.41 6.96 -64.18
N LYS A 550 97.71 6.76 -64.42
CA LYS A 550 98.65 7.80 -64.90
C LYS A 550 99.46 7.30 -66.09
N HIS A 551 100.16 8.16 -66.83
CA HIS A 551 101.06 7.74 -67.90
C HIS A 551 102.35 7.11 -67.34
N GLY A 552 102.83 6.01 -67.93
CA GLY A 552 104.16 5.46 -67.68
C GLY A 552 105.25 6.14 -68.51
N THR A 553 106.53 6.04 -68.11
CA THR A 553 107.67 6.68 -68.82
C THR A 553 108.85 5.72 -69.06
N VAL A 554 109.75 6.04 -70.00
CA VAL A 554 111.01 5.32 -70.31
C VAL A 554 112.16 6.31 -70.57
N VAL A 555 113.41 5.98 -70.23
CA VAL A 555 114.58 6.89 -70.33
C VAL A 555 115.76 6.26 -71.10
N GLU A 556 116.39 7.01 -72.01
CA GLU A 556 117.57 6.63 -72.83
C GLU A 556 118.73 7.66 -72.76
N THR A 557 119.95 7.33 -73.19
CA THR A 557 121.17 8.20 -73.15
C THR A 557 121.87 8.33 -74.51
N GLU A 558 122.34 9.53 -74.88
CA GLU A 558 123.02 9.87 -76.14
C GLU A 558 124.44 10.48 -75.90
N ASN A 559 125.45 10.18 -76.74
CA ASN A 559 126.85 10.65 -76.59
C ASN A 559 127.49 11.21 -77.90
N LYS A 560 128.45 12.16 -77.80
CA LYS A 560 129.27 12.75 -78.91
C LYS A 560 130.71 13.08 -78.46
N SER A 561 131.68 13.30 -79.38
CA SER A 561 133.08 13.61 -79.02
C SER A 561 133.81 14.59 -79.95
N VAL A 562 134.83 15.30 -79.43
CA VAL A 562 135.74 16.23 -80.14
C VAL A 562 137.21 15.87 -79.86
N ASN A 563 138.12 15.99 -80.85
CA ASN A 563 139.53 15.58 -80.76
C ASN A 563 140.54 16.72 -81.04
N GLU A 564 141.72 16.70 -80.42
CA GLU A 564 142.89 17.55 -80.76
C GLU A 564 144.05 16.69 -81.26
N VAL A 565 144.74 17.11 -82.33
CA VAL A 565 145.95 16.49 -82.87
C VAL A 565 147.03 17.54 -83.15
N ILE A 566 148.28 17.30 -82.74
CA ILE A 566 149.41 18.20 -83.02
C ILE A 566 150.50 17.44 -83.77
N HIS A 567 150.86 17.89 -84.96
CA HIS A 567 151.90 17.34 -85.84
C HIS A 567 153.26 18.00 -85.61
N TYR A 568 154.34 17.23 -85.64
CA TYR A 568 155.71 17.75 -85.55
C TYR A 568 156.49 17.35 -86.80
N VAL A 569 156.95 18.30 -87.60
CA VAL A 569 157.60 18.07 -88.92
C VAL A 569 158.88 18.91 -89.07
N TYR A 570 159.79 18.54 -89.97
CA TYR A 570 160.97 19.32 -90.34
C TYR A 570 160.63 20.33 -91.45
N ASP A 571 161.55 21.24 -91.77
CA ASP A 571 161.44 22.19 -92.90
C ASP A 571 160.97 21.58 -94.22
N ASN A 572 161.40 20.35 -94.50
CA ASN A 572 161.05 19.63 -95.73
C ASN A 572 159.68 18.94 -95.67
N GLY A 573 158.93 19.10 -94.57
CA GLY A 573 157.64 18.47 -94.32
C GLY A 573 157.73 17.04 -93.78
N ASP A 574 158.93 16.45 -93.71
CA ASP A 574 159.11 15.11 -93.15
C ASP A 574 158.83 15.12 -91.65
N LYS A 575 158.33 14.01 -91.14
CA LYS A 575 158.01 13.87 -89.72
C LYS A 575 159.25 14.10 -88.84
N ALA A 576 159.12 15.03 -87.90
CA ALA A 576 160.14 15.35 -86.92
C ALA A 576 159.91 14.61 -85.59
N ALA A 577 158.65 14.46 -85.15
CA ALA A 577 158.27 13.65 -83.99
C ALA A 577 156.84 13.08 -84.11
N ASP A 578 156.45 12.18 -83.20
CA ASP A 578 155.10 11.62 -83.12
C ASP A 578 154.05 12.67 -82.77
N ASN A 579 152.89 12.62 -83.43
CA ASN A 579 151.81 13.56 -83.18
C ASN A 579 151.24 13.39 -81.75
N TYR A 580 150.86 14.49 -81.11
CA TYR A 580 150.03 14.47 -79.90
C TYR A 580 148.56 14.26 -80.27
N LYS A 581 147.78 13.55 -79.45
CA LYS A 581 146.32 13.39 -79.60
C LYS A 581 145.58 13.47 -78.26
N ALA A 582 144.40 14.09 -78.23
CA ALA A 582 143.49 14.12 -77.08
C ALA A 582 142.00 14.14 -77.52
N THR A 583 141.05 13.70 -76.66
CA THR A 583 139.59 13.65 -76.95
C THR A 583 138.75 14.12 -75.75
N ILE A 584 137.58 14.73 -76.01
CA ILE A 584 136.53 15.11 -75.04
C ILE A 584 135.19 14.48 -75.46
N VAL A 585 134.39 13.92 -74.54
CA VAL A 585 133.07 13.30 -74.78
C VAL A 585 131.94 14.06 -74.08
N PHE A 586 130.78 14.20 -74.72
CA PHE A 586 129.55 14.83 -74.20
C PHE A 586 128.38 13.84 -74.13
N SER A 587 127.51 13.91 -73.12
CA SER A 587 126.35 13.02 -72.91
C SER A 587 125.04 13.76 -72.52
N ARG A 588 123.84 13.23 -72.87
CA ARG A 588 122.49 13.68 -72.38
C ARG A 588 121.46 12.54 -72.27
N THR A 589 120.33 12.77 -71.57
CA THR A 589 119.21 11.81 -71.43
C THR A 589 117.95 12.21 -72.19
N ILE A 590 117.12 11.23 -72.57
CA ILE A 590 115.85 11.39 -73.30
C ILE A 590 114.75 10.62 -72.55
N THR A 591 113.70 11.29 -72.07
CA THR A 591 112.54 10.65 -71.41
C THR A 591 111.35 10.62 -72.37
N THR A 592 110.71 9.46 -72.52
CA THR A 592 109.54 9.24 -73.40
C THR A 592 108.30 8.87 -72.58
N ASP A 593 107.18 9.54 -72.82
CA ASP A 593 105.85 9.18 -72.30
C ASP A 593 105.28 7.96 -73.07
N LYS A 594 104.84 6.91 -72.36
CA LYS A 594 104.37 5.65 -72.97
C LYS A 594 102.96 5.73 -73.55
N VAL A 595 102.16 6.70 -73.17
CA VAL A 595 100.79 6.90 -73.68
C VAL A 595 100.79 7.85 -74.87
N THR A 596 101.54 8.96 -74.80
CA THR A 596 101.57 9.98 -75.88
C THR A 596 102.72 9.79 -76.86
N GLY A 597 103.80 9.12 -76.46
CA GLY A 597 105.03 8.98 -77.24
C GLY A 597 105.92 10.23 -77.25
N GLU A 598 105.58 11.26 -76.48
CA GLU A 598 106.31 12.53 -76.46
C GLU A 598 107.69 12.38 -75.77
N LYS A 599 108.73 12.99 -76.35
CA LYS A 599 110.12 12.92 -75.88
C LYS A 599 110.60 14.24 -75.30
N THR A 600 111.15 14.20 -74.09
CA THR A 600 111.79 15.35 -73.42
C THR A 600 113.27 15.07 -73.22
N ASN A 601 114.14 15.95 -73.71
CA ASN A 601 115.60 15.79 -73.63
C ASN A 601 116.19 16.62 -72.49
N SER A 602 117.23 16.11 -71.82
CA SER A 602 118.06 16.88 -70.88
C SER A 602 119.19 17.63 -71.60
N ASP A 603 119.86 18.54 -70.88
CA ASP A 603 121.05 19.26 -71.35
C ASP A 603 122.26 18.32 -71.53
N TRP A 604 123.22 18.74 -72.37
CA TRP A 604 124.48 18.03 -72.63
C TRP A 604 125.53 18.28 -71.53
N THR A 605 126.30 17.26 -71.15
CA THR A 605 127.39 17.32 -70.16
C THR A 605 128.71 16.78 -70.70
N ALA A 606 129.83 17.52 -70.56
CA ALA A 606 131.18 17.14 -71.03
C ALA A 606 132.00 16.38 -69.97
N ASP A 607 132.78 15.37 -70.37
CA ASP A 607 133.56 14.50 -69.48
C ASP A 607 134.83 15.16 -68.91
N ASN A 608 135.53 15.99 -69.71
CA ASN A 608 136.77 16.67 -69.32
C ASN A 608 136.62 18.19 -69.19
N GLY A 609 135.39 18.67 -68.97
CA GLY A 609 135.09 20.09 -68.74
C GLY A 609 135.35 21.02 -69.94
N GLY A 610 135.36 20.47 -71.17
CA GLY A 610 135.45 21.24 -72.40
C GLY A 610 136.79 21.93 -72.65
N ARG A 611 137.92 21.29 -72.29
CA ARG A 611 139.27 21.85 -72.56
C ARG A 611 140.32 20.80 -72.96
N PHE A 612 141.26 21.21 -73.81
CA PHE A 612 142.50 20.49 -74.13
C PHE A 612 143.71 21.17 -73.49
N ALA A 613 144.55 20.42 -72.79
CA ALA A 613 145.70 20.95 -72.03
C ALA A 613 146.85 21.43 -72.94
N ALA A 614 147.71 22.31 -72.44
CA ALA A 614 148.89 22.77 -73.17
C ALA A 614 149.92 21.64 -73.39
N VAL A 615 150.57 21.63 -74.56
CA VAL A 615 151.51 20.57 -74.99
C VAL A 615 152.86 21.19 -75.38
N LEU A 616 153.97 20.64 -74.87
CA LEU A 616 155.32 21.08 -75.24
C LEU A 616 155.83 20.33 -76.48
N SER A 617 156.48 21.05 -77.38
CA SER A 617 157.07 20.46 -78.58
C SER A 617 158.38 19.72 -78.26
N PRO A 618 158.63 18.53 -78.82
CA PRO A 618 159.84 17.73 -78.57
C PRO A 618 161.17 18.48 -78.85
N ILE A 619 162.28 18.14 -78.21
CA ILE A 619 163.59 18.76 -78.52
C ILE A 619 164.34 17.87 -79.52
N ILE A 620 164.80 18.44 -80.63
CA ILE A 620 165.53 17.70 -81.69
C ILE A 620 166.91 18.33 -81.90
N LYS A 621 167.97 17.52 -81.80
CA LYS A 621 169.36 17.99 -81.88
C LYS A 621 169.65 18.65 -83.23
N ASP A 622 170.32 19.81 -83.21
CA ASP A 622 170.66 20.66 -84.35
C ASP A 622 169.46 21.34 -85.05
N TYR A 623 168.25 21.26 -84.45
CA TYR A 623 167.03 21.91 -84.92
C TYR A 623 166.31 22.72 -83.83
N ILE A 624 165.59 23.79 -84.21
CA ILE A 624 164.70 24.56 -83.33
C ILE A 624 163.26 24.44 -83.83
N ALA A 625 162.33 24.12 -82.93
CA ALA A 625 160.89 24.08 -83.20
C ALA A 625 160.34 25.50 -83.47
N SER A 626 159.42 25.63 -84.43
CA SER A 626 158.71 26.87 -84.74
C SER A 626 157.88 27.36 -83.56
N GLN A 627 157.43 26.42 -82.72
CA GLN A 627 156.72 26.69 -81.50
C GLN A 627 157.17 25.69 -80.45
N LEU A 628 157.73 26.17 -79.33
CA LEU A 628 158.19 25.31 -78.23
C LEU A 628 157.02 24.75 -77.39
N LYS A 629 155.85 25.40 -77.45
CA LYS A 629 154.66 25.09 -76.65
C LYS A 629 153.39 25.45 -77.40
N ILE A 630 152.47 24.50 -77.51
CA ILE A 630 151.08 24.71 -77.90
C ILE A 630 150.29 25.01 -76.63
N ASP A 631 149.67 26.17 -76.56
CA ASP A 631 148.90 26.57 -75.38
C ASP A 631 147.58 25.79 -75.24
N GLU A 632 147.08 25.74 -74.00
CA GLU A 632 145.79 25.13 -73.63
C GLU A 632 144.65 25.76 -74.43
N MET A 633 143.68 24.93 -74.87
CA MET A 633 142.47 25.38 -75.53
C MET A 633 141.25 25.10 -74.65
N THR A 634 140.60 26.17 -74.21
CA THR A 634 139.37 26.11 -73.40
C THR A 634 138.16 26.51 -74.24
N GLY A 635 136.95 26.14 -73.80
CA GLY A 635 135.71 26.49 -74.48
C GLY A 635 135.26 25.51 -75.56
N ILE A 636 135.71 24.24 -75.48
CA ILE A 636 135.26 23.17 -76.37
C ILE A 636 133.82 22.78 -75.99
N THR A 637 132.91 22.89 -76.94
CA THR A 637 131.50 22.48 -76.87
C THR A 637 131.26 21.21 -77.69
N VAL A 638 130.09 20.58 -77.55
CA VAL A 638 129.72 19.37 -78.30
C VAL A 638 129.74 19.54 -79.82
N ASP A 639 129.63 20.79 -80.29
CA ASP A 639 129.64 21.15 -81.71
C ASP A 639 131.01 21.70 -82.18
N THR A 640 132.02 21.74 -81.31
CA THR A 640 133.36 22.18 -81.70
C THR A 640 133.99 21.15 -82.62
N ALA A 641 134.51 21.58 -83.76
CA ALA A 641 135.20 20.69 -84.70
C ALA A 641 136.53 20.19 -84.12
N ASP A 642 137.01 19.06 -84.63
CA ASP A 642 138.33 18.52 -84.26
C ASP A 642 139.45 19.51 -84.62
N ILE A 643 140.44 19.62 -83.74
CA ILE A 643 141.52 20.62 -83.78
C ILE A 643 142.79 19.96 -84.29
N GLU A 644 143.41 20.52 -85.33
CA GLU A 644 144.73 20.10 -85.83
C GLU A 644 145.73 21.27 -85.82
N LYS A 645 146.95 21.03 -85.32
CA LYS A 645 148.06 22.02 -85.28
C LYS A 645 149.35 21.39 -85.80
N THR A 646 150.27 22.20 -86.35
CA THR A 646 151.58 21.71 -86.85
C THR A 646 152.73 22.58 -86.35
N VAL A 647 153.78 21.94 -85.85
CA VAL A 647 155.04 22.55 -85.42
C VAL A 647 156.17 22.10 -86.33
N VAL A 648 156.95 23.04 -86.85
CA VAL A 648 158.00 22.81 -87.86
C VAL A 648 159.39 22.99 -87.25
N TYR A 649 160.37 22.14 -87.56
CA TYR A 649 161.72 22.18 -87.01
C TYR A 649 162.74 22.69 -88.03
N HIS A 650 163.49 23.74 -87.66
CA HIS A 650 164.46 24.45 -88.50
C HIS A 650 165.92 24.15 -88.16
N LYS A 651 166.78 23.85 -89.16
CA LYS A 651 168.20 23.44 -88.96
C LYS A 651 169.15 24.62 -88.69
N VAL A 652 170.11 24.47 -87.76
CA VAL A 652 171.05 25.55 -87.37
C VAL A 652 172.36 25.57 -88.22
N PRO A 653 172.82 26.71 -88.79
CA PRO A 653 174.06 26.80 -89.62
C PRO A 653 175.39 26.74 -88.83
N ALA A 654 176.43 26.12 -89.41
CA ALA A 654 177.73 25.88 -88.77
C ALA A 654 178.60 27.14 -88.63
N GLY A 655 179.09 27.41 -87.41
CA GLY A 655 180.00 28.52 -87.10
C GLY A 655 179.47 29.53 -86.07
N ILE A 656 178.21 29.40 -85.64
CA ILE A 656 177.64 30.19 -84.55
C ILE A 656 177.53 29.30 -83.30
N ILE A 657 178.24 29.69 -82.23
CA ILE A 657 178.05 29.14 -80.88
C ILE A 657 176.94 29.95 -80.23
N VAL A 658 175.77 29.33 -80.01
CA VAL A 658 174.70 29.88 -79.17
C VAL A 658 174.82 29.23 -77.78
N PRO A 659 174.77 29.99 -76.67
CA PRO A 659 174.98 29.46 -75.32
C PRO A 659 173.91 28.41 -74.94
N PRO A 660 174.27 27.41 -74.10
CA PRO A 660 173.32 26.47 -73.56
C PRO A 660 172.49 27.16 -72.48
N VAL A 661 171.17 27.16 -72.62
CA VAL A 661 170.25 27.42 -71.51
C VAL A 661 169.58 26.11 -71.15
N LEU A 662 169.95 25.61 -69.97
CA LEU A 662 169.17 24.68 -69.15
C LEU A 662 168.25 25.55 -68.28
N PRO A 663 166.92 25.28 -68.22
CA PRO A 663 166.32 24.38 -67.20
C PRO A 663 165.18 23.54 -67.84
N GLU A 664 164.57 22.49 -67.28
CA GLU A 664 164.62 21.70 -66.05
C GLU A 664 164.07 20.30 -66.44
N LYS A 665 164.43 19.23 -65.73
CA LYS A 665 163.89 17.85 -65.91
C LYS A 665 162.87 17.57 -64.79
N PRO A 666 162.00 16.55 -64.91
CA PRO A 666 160.77 16.43 -65.70
C PRO A 666 159.53 16.21 -64.78
N SER A 667 158.32 16.18 -65.33
CA SER A 667 157.25 15.35 -64.75
C SER A 667 156.88 14.22 -65.71
N LYS A 668 157.28 12.99 -65.36
CA LYS A 668 156.73 11.74 -65.92
C LYS A 668 155.21 11.67 -65.63
N PRO A 669 154.45 10.89 -66.41
CA PRO A 669 153.01 11.07 -66.59
C PRO A 669 152.23 10.74 -65.32
N SER A 670 151.20 11.53 -65.03
CA SER A 670 150.13 11.07 -64.14
C SER A 670 149.29 10.10 -64.94
N ASP A 671 149.46 8.82 -64.61
CA ASP A 671 148.56 7.74 -64.95
C ASP A 671 147.23 8.01 -64.25
N ASN A 672 146.44 8.92 -64.82
CA ASN A 672 145.06 9.13 -64.40
C ASN A 672 144.20 8.22 -65.26
N GLN A 673 144.12 6.95 -64.87
CA GLN A 673 142.92 6.16 -65.06
C GLN A 673 141.81 6.81 -64.23
N PRO A 674 140.78 7.44 -64.83
CA PRO A 674 139.60 7.85 -64.09
C PRO A 674 138.73 6.61 -63.94
N LYS A 675 138.53 6.28 -62.67
CA LYS A 675 137.67 5.24 -62.14
C LYS A 675 136.23 5.38 -62.65
N THR A 676 135.58 4.24 -62.77
CA THR A 676 134.12 4.07 -62.86
C THR A 676 133.38 5.02 -61.92
N PRO A 677 132.38 5.78 -62.39
CA PRO A 677 131.40 6.37 -61.49
C PRO A 677 130.40 5.27 -61.11
N THR A 678 130.53 4.74 -59.90
CA THR A 678 129.41 4.08 -59.23
C THR A 678 128.38 5.16 -58.89
N ALA A 679 127.24 5.16 -59.57
CA ALA A 679 126.09 5.93 -59.12
C ALA A 679 125.58 5.32 -57.81
N LYS A 680 125.88 5.97 -56.70
CA LYS A 680 125.24 5.71 -55.41
C LYS A 680 123.79 6.15 -55.48
N ALA A 681 122.92 5.27 -54.99
CA ALA A 681 121.52 5.50 -54.74
C ALA A 681 121.25 6.83 -54.05
N VAL A 682 120.35 7.61 -54.63
CA VAL A 682 119.65 8.68 -53.93
C VAL A 682 118.62 8.00 -53.02
N LYS A 683 118.92 7.99 -51.72
CA LYS A 683 117.89 7.84 -50.68
C LYS A 683 117.15 9.16 -50.60
N ASP A 684 115.88 9.16 -51.04
CA ASP A 684 114.94 10.17 -50.59
C ASP A 684 114.61 9.95 -49.13
N ASN A 685 114.86 11.00 -48.35
CA ASN A 685 114.47 11.12 -46.95
C ASN A 685 113.25 12.05 -46.94
N LYS A 686 112.04 11.50 -46.77
CA LYS A 686 110.86 12.29 -46.41
C LYS A 686 110.29 11.81 -45.07
N THR A 687 110.57 12.66 -44.08
CA THR A 687 109.68 13.14 -43.01
C THR A 687 108.35 12.41 -42.83
N LYS A 688 108.26 11.82 -41.64
CA LYS A 688 107.07 11.61 -40.82
C LYS A 688 106.33 12.95 -40.62
N ASP A 689 105.04 13.00 -40.96
CA ASP A 689 104.07 13.60 -40.06
C ASP A 689 102.65 13.05 -40.28
N ILE A 690 101.93 13.05 -39.18
CA ILE A 690 100.72 12.31 -38.85
C ILE A 690 99.52 13.21 -39.13
N LEU A 691 98.38 12.65 -39.56
CA LEU A 691 97.04 13.16 -39.22
C LEU A 691 96.05 11.99 -39.08
N PRO A 692 95.14 12.01 -38.09
CA PRO A 692 94.27 10.89 -37.74
C PRO A 692 92.87 10.97 -38.38
N SER A 693 92.28 9.78 -38.56
CA SER A 693 90.92 9.33 -38.13
C SER A 693 89.72 10.28 -38.30
N THR A 694 88.61 9.77 -38.87
CA THR A 694 87.53 9.13 -38.07
C THR A 694 86.53 8.40 -38.95
N GLY A 695 86.29 7.12 -38.62
CA GLY A 695 85.08 6.38 -38.92
C GLY A 695 84.14 6.36 -37.70
N ASP A 696 82.85 6.45 -38.03
CA ASP A 696 81.61 5.96 -37.42
C ASP A 696 81.36 5.77 -35.90
N SER A 697 80.13 6.18 -35.54
CA SER A 697 79.14 5.51 -34.66
C SER A 697 79.32 5.47 -33.12
N GLN A 698 78.48 6.22 -32.39
CA GLN A 698 77.34 5.69 -31.58
C GLN A 698 76.77 6.71 -30.57
N LYS A 699 75.42 6.77 -30.55
CA LYS A 699 74.46 6.97 -29.44
C LYS A 699 74.80 7.83 -28.19
N SER A 700 73.82 8.72 -27.94
CA SER A 700 73.21 9.10 -26.64
C SER A 700 73.87 10.24 -25.84
N GLN A 701 73.21 11.39 -25.76
CA GLN A 701 72.42 11.76 -24.57
C GLN A 701 71.69 13.10 -24.78
N ILE A 702 70.39 13.06 -24.49
CA ILE A 702 69.48 14.20 -24.38
C ILE A 702 69.65 14.80 -22.98
N VAL A 703 69.88 16.10 -22.90
CA VAL A 703 69.63 16.90 -21.70
C VAL A 703 68.67 18.00 -22.09
N LEU A 704 67.40 17.86 -21.70
CA LEU A 704 66.47 18.98 -21.62
C LEU A 704 65.71 18.87 -20.29
N THR A 705 66.01 19.83 -19.43
CA THR A 705 65.33 20.14 -18.18
C THR A 705 63.88 20.53 -18.43
N LEU A 706 62.92 19.92 -17.71
CA LEU A 706 61.74 20.65 -17.22
C LEU A 706 60.99 19.87 -16.13
N LEU A 707 60.55 20.66 -15.16
CA LEU A 707 59.92 20.35 -13.88
C LEU A 707 58.65 19.49 -13.96
N GLY A 708 58.46 18.68 -12.93
CA GLY A 708 57.26 18.75 -12.09
C GLY A 708 56.11 17.78 -12.38
N ILE A 709 55.96 16.76 -11.53
CA ILE A 709 54.83 16.55 -10.59
C ILE A 709 54.83 15.07 -10.15
N MET A 710 55.06 14.88 -8.86
CA MET A 710 54.91 13.62 -8.11
C MET A 710 53.43 13.34 -7.85
N VAL A 711 52.92 12.15 -8.21
CA VAL A 711 51.86 11.46 -7.46
C VAL A 711 52.15 9.96 -7.48
N VAL A 712 52.39 9.42 -6.28
CA VAL A 712 52.61 8.00 -6.00
C VAL A 712 51.26 7.33 -5.75
N ILE A 713 51.02 6.20 -6.40
CA ILE A 713 49.97 5.24 -6.05
C ILE A 713 50.48 4.37 -4.89
N ALA A 714 49.77 4.41 -3.77
CA ALA A 714 49.84 3.38 -2.73
C ALA A 714 48.44 3.17 -2.14
N SER A 715 47.81 2.04 -2.49
CA SER A 715 46.80 1.37 -1.67
C SER A 715 47.56 0.41 -0.73
N PRO A 716 47.12 0.12 0.52
CA PRO A 716 45.91 -0.68 0.72
C PRO A 716 45.09 -0.43 2.00
N LEU A 717 43.87 -1.00 1.98
CA LEU A 717 43.13 -1.64 3.08
C LEU A 717 42.35 -0.82 4.14
N ALA A 718 41.04 -1.15 4.16
CA ALA A 718 40.13 -1.33 5.31
C ALA A 718 39.43 -0.12 5.96
N ILE A 719 38.08 -0.12 5.93
CA ILE A 719 37.17 -0.32 7.09
C ILE A 719 35.70 0.08 6.75
N LEU A 720 34.78 -0.83 7.10
CA LEU A 720 33.35 -0.72 7.48
C LEU A 720 32.47 0.42 6.91
N PHE A 721 31.30 0.07 6.36
CA PHE A 721 30.01 0.25 7.08
C PHE A 721 28.85 -0.55 6.45
N LYS A 722 28.19 -1.34 7.31
CA LYS A 722 26.85 -1.92 7.13
C LYS A 722 25.78 -0.83 7.30
N ARG A 723 24.70 -0.88 6.52
CA ARG A 723 23.31 -0.53 6.91
C ARG A 723 22.37 -1.13 5.84
N LYS A 724 21.78 -2.31 6.05
CA LYS A 724 20.47 -2.55 6.69
C LYS A 724 19.41 -1.48 6.39
N LYS A 725 18.40 -1.87 5.60
CA LYS A 725 17.01 -1.42 5.75
C LYS A 725 16.10 -2.64 5.59
N GLN A 726 15.37 -2.94 6.66
CA GLN A 726 14.11 -3.68 6.64
C GLN A 726 13.03 -2.70 6.21
N TYR A 727 12.08 -3.16 5.39
CA TYR A 727 10.73 -3.51 5.81
C TYR A 727 10.26 -4.69 4.96
#